data_AF-A0A7D5V6P2-F1
#
_entry.id   AF-A0A7D5V6P2-F1
#
_cell.length_a   1.000
_cell.length_b   1.000
_cell.length_c   1.000
_cell.angle_alpha   90.00
_cell.angle_beta   90.00
_cell.angle_gamma   90.00
#
_symmetry.space_group_name_H-M   'P 1'
#
loop_
_entity.id
_entity.type
_entity.pdbx_description
1 polymer ?
#
loop_
_entity_poly.entity_id
_entity_poly.type
_entity_poly.pdbx_seq_one_letter_code
_entity_poly.pdbx_strand_id
1 'polypeptide(L)'
;MSDCATTLPASWYTSSGIGSLEKRAVFFRSWVLLGAVTKFPEKQVDYKHELAQVDFTVRREESDWRSIKVFKDSDGSEMRSHLTPTGLLFLTLSDETCAFEDFFPGFEALTAHADFTQFPLRRPLRYTSNNNWKAAVDAYQECLHCAYAHPEFAKIYNPSVYQVVNKHNYSQHMAGSSSQAKGLKEAGLFFYFFPNCTLSMYAGGLTCWRINPTEEPGKSRMEFDYYHQAPLDSEEFENYYRFARNVALEDIELCEKAQTNYNVGIYSEGLLNPQKENGVAYATNHLVSVPVQSDDEFLIPIFFSVRVKLRSPITMALPVDSSHASPSSKDPEKTLDSTTTSSVQIEYAQQLRLSQAYREDNTHRRLKGRHVQLMGIGGTIGTVLFVQIGQGLLKGGPGSLFIAFTFWCSFVLAVTMCIAEMVSYTPISSPFIRFAGRYVDDALGFATGWNFFILEAMLVPFEVTACNIIMRFWTDAIPTVVMIIVIIVLYVAINLLAVHYFGEVEFWAALGKVLLALGLILFTFIVMVGGNPKRDVFGFRYWKTPGAFAELYYEGALGKWFGFLHCLVLASFTIAGPDYVAMTAGETASPRQVLPRAFKAVFYRLTFFFVLGSLCVGILVPYDDAGMAAAFRTGQPGAAAAPSVAAMKRLDIPVLPHIVNGVVLLSVFSAGNSYLFCASRSLYGLALDRKAPAFLTRCTSKGVPIYCVASVLVISLLSFLQLSQSSVVVLNWLVALVTASQLINFACACITYLCFYRALKAQAFDRNRLPYQGLFMPYTAWYGLIGTAVMALVGGYAVFLPLEGHWNVPDFLFS
;
A
#
# COMPACT_ATOMS: atom_id res chain seq x y z
N MET A 1 26.59 1.35 -6.75
CA MET A 1 25.24 0.95 -7.15
C MET A 1 25.11 1.36 -8.61
N SER A 2 24.72 0.46 -9.50
CA SER A 2 24.46 0.80 -10.90
C SER A 2 23.34 1.84 -10.98
N ASP A 3 23.47 2.84 -11.84
CA ASP A 3 22.39 3.77 -12.10
C ASP A 3 21.18 2.99 -12.61
N CYS A 4 20.03 3.22 -11.97
CA CYS A 4 18.81 2.54 -12.33
C CYS A 4 18.23 3.24 -13.57
N ALA A 5 18.10 2.51 -14.67
CA ALA A 5 17.51 3.06 -15.89
C ALA A 5 16.09 3.55 -15.60
N THR A 6 15.67 4.62 -16.27
CA THR A 6 14.30 5.14 -16.17
C THR A 6 13.54 4.90 -17.46
N THR A 7 12.21 4.81 -17.36
CA THR A 7 11.34 4.83 -18.55
C THR A 7 11.37 6.21 -19.22
N LEU A 8 10.83 6.30 -20.44
CA LEU A 8 10.73 7.57 -21.17
C LEU A 8 9.89 8.60 -20.38
N PRO A 9 10.25 9.90 -20.42
CA PRO A 9 9.43 10.94 -19.82
C PRO A 9 8.01 10.95 -20.42
N ALA A 10 6.99 11.16 -19.59
CA ALA A 10 5.58 11.20 -20.03
C ALA A 10 5.32 12.20 -21.16
N SER A 11 6.05 13.33 -21.20
CA SER A 11 5.99 14.31 -22.29
C SER A 11 6.41 13.77 -23.66
N TRP A 12 7.15 12.65 -23.71
CA TRP A 12 7.51 11.98 -24.96
C TRP A 12 6.35 11.14 -25.52
N TYR A 13 5.32 10.83 -24.74
CA TYR A 13 4.10 10.12 -25.22
C TYR A 13 3.09 11.08 -25.87
N THR A 14 3.38 12.39 -25.85
CA THR A 14 2.52 13.46 -26.41
C THR A 14 3.24 14.40 -27.38
N SER A 15 4.58 14.37 -27.43
CA SER A 15 5.38 15.26 -28.26
C SER A 15 5.37 14.88 -29.75
N SER A 16 4.98 15.84 -30.60
CA SER A 16 5.05 15.73 -32.07
C SER A 16 6.48 15.58 -32.59
N GLY A 17 7.44 16.29 -31.97
CA GLY A 17 8.86 16.17 -32.34
C GLY A 17 9.43 14.78 -32.08
N ILE A 18 9.03 14.14 -30.98
CA ILE A 18 9.45 12.76 -30.70
C ILE A 18 8.75 11.77 -31.64
N GLY A 19 7.48 11.99 -31.99
CA GLY A 19 6.74 11.15 -32.94
C GLY A 19 7.40 11.00 -34.32
N SER A 20 8.02 12.06 -34.85
CA SER A 20 8.81 11.99 -36.09
C SER A 20 10.10 11.17 -35.94
N LEU A 21 10.74 11.21 -34.76
CA LEU A 21 11.93 10.43 -34.47
C LEU A 21 11.62 8.93 -34.29
N GLU A 22 10.48 8.58 -33.67
CA GLU A 22 10.07 7.19 -33.40
C GLU A 22 10.10 6.30 -34.65
N LYS A 23 9.66 6.81 -35.80
CA LYS A 23 9.70 6.08 -37.08
C LYS A 23 11.13 5.66 -37.46
N ARG A 24 12.07 6.61 -37.44
CA ARG A 24 13.48 6.41 -37.85
C ARG A 24 14.28 5.63 -36.81
N ALA A 25 14.05 5.91 -35.53
CA ALA A 25 14.79 5.32 -34.43
C ALA A 25 14.36 3.89 -34.14
N VAL A 26 13.06 3.61 -34.21
CA VAL A 26 12.47 2.33 -33.84
C VAL A 26 12.05 1.56 -35.09
N PHE A 27 10.97 1.97 -35.76
CA PHE A 27 10.32 1.16 -36.81
C PHE A 27 11.23 0.85 -38.01
N PHE A 28 12.07 1.79 -38.44
CA PHE A 28 13.06 1.59 -39.52
C PHE A 28 14.28 0.76 -39.08
N ARG A 29 14.30 0.23 -37.85
CA ARG A 29 15.33 -0.67 -37.32
C ARG A 29 14.72 -1.96 -36.75
N SER A 30 13.48 -2.26 -37.14
CA SER A 30 12.71 -3.39 -36.63
C SER A 30 12.33 -4.38 -37.73
N TRP A 31 12.11 -5.63 -37.32
CA TRP A 31 11.33 -6.60 -38.07
C TRP A 31 9.90 -6.67 -37.51
N VAL A 32 8.89 -6.60 -38.37
CA VAL A 32 7.47 -6.60 -37.98
C VAL A 32 6.73 -7.73 -38.70
N LEU A 33 5.99 -8.54 -37.94
CA LEU A 33 5.16 -9.63 -38.46
C LEU A 33 3.92 -9.06 -39.19
N LEU A 34 3.73 -9.41 -40.46
CA LEU A 34 2.56 -9.01 -41.26
C LEU A 34 1.36 -9.97 -41.11
N GLY A 35 1.63 -11.21 -40.72
CA GLY A 35 0.63 -12.26 -40.48
C GLY A 35 1.07 -13.64 -40.95
N ALA A 36 0.15 -14.60 -40.94
CA ALA A 36 0.35 -15.90 -41.59
C ALA A 36 0.16 -15.76 -43.11
N VAL A 37 0.87 -16.58 -43.90
CA VAL A 37 0.83 -16.52 -45.38
C VAL A 37 -0.57 -16.75 -45.97
N THR A 38 -1.47 -17.38 -45.22
CA THR A 38 -2.88 -17.57 -45.55
C THR A 38 -3.70 -16.27 -45.65
N LYS A 39 -3.14 -15.14 -45.17
CA LYS A 39 -3.66 -13.79 -45.39
C LYS A 39 -3.54 -13.33 -46.85
N PHE A 40 -2.65 -13.96 -47.62
CA PHE A 40 -2.33 -13.63 -49.02
C PHE A 40 -2.62 -14.86 -49.93
N PRO A 41 -3.89 -15.33 -50.00
CA PRO A 41 -4.21 -16.60 -50.63
C PRO A 41 -4.04 -16.61 -52.16
N GLU A 42 -4.32 -15.51 -52.85
CA GLU A 42 -4.45 -15.48 -54.31
C GLU A 42 -3.13 -15.12 -55.01
N LYS A 43 -2.83 -15.82 -56.11
CA LYS A 43 -1.68 -15.54 -56.98
C LYS A 43 -1.93 -14.25 -57.77
N GLN A 44 -0.91 -13.39 -57.87
CA GLN A 44 -0.93 -12.12 -58.64
C GLN A 44 -2.02 -11.12 -58.19
N VAL A 45 -2.39 -11.14 -56.90
CA VAL A 45 -3.27 -10.15 -56.27
C VAL A 45 -2.47 -9.23 -55.36
N ASP A 46 -2.78 -7.93 -55.43
CA ASP A 46 -2.10 -6.87 -54.69
C ASP A 46 -2.80 -6.57 -53.36
N TYR A 47 -2.19 -6.99 -52.25
CA TYR A 47 -2.70 -6.74 -50.91
C TYR A 47 -2.02 -5.50 -50.31
N LYS A 48 -2.73 -4.37 -50.30
CA LYS A 48 -2.21 -3.08 -49.83
C LYS A 48 -2.20 -2.94 -48.31
N HIS A 49 -1.08 -2.48 -47.78
CA HIS A 49 -0.80 -2.31 -46.36
C HIS A 49 -0.01 -1.02 -46.09
N GLU A 50 -0.06 -0.56 -44.85
CA GLU A 50 0.73 0.57 -44.36
C GLU A 50 1.32 0.22 -42.99
N LEU A 51 2.61 0.51 -42.80
CA LEU A 51 3.32 0.38 -41.53
C LEU A 51 4.16 1.64 -41.28
N ALA A 52 3.92 2.31 -40.13
CA ALA A 52 4.63 3.53 -39.72
C ALA A 52 4.61 4.66 -40.78
N GLN A 53 3.53 4.74 -41.58
CA GLN A 53 3.30 5.64 -42.71
C GLN A 53 4.18 5.35 -43.94
N VAL A 54 4.58 4.09 -44.11
CA VAL A 54 5.13 3.57 -45.36
C VAL A 54 4.08 2.65 -45.99
N ASP A 55 3.58 3.02 -47.17
CA ASP A 55 2.67 2.20 -47.97
C ASP A 55 3.44 1.12 -48.75
N PHE A 56 2.92 -0.10 -48.73
CA PHE A 56 3.49 -1.24 -49.45
C PHE A 56 2.42 -2.25 -49.86
N THR A 57 2.72 -3.02 -50.89
CA THR A 57 1.88 -4.06 -51.47
C THR A 57 2.54 -5.41 -51.24
N VAL A 58 1.81 -6.35 -50.63
CA VAL A 58 2.20 -7.76 -50.56
C VAL A 58 1.59 -8.48 -51.75
N ARG A 59 2.39 -9.24 -52.50
CA ARG A 59 1.93 -10.05 -53.65
C ARG A 59 2.50 -11.45 -53.58
N ARG A 60 1.69 -12.44 -53.94
CA ARG A 60 2.10 -13.83 -54.15
C ARG A 60 2.38 -14.07 -55.63
N GLU A 61 3.64 -14.25 -56.00
CA GLU A 61 4.04 -14.37 -57.42
C GLU A 61 3.58 -15.70 -58.06
N GLU A 62 3.61 -16.80 -57.30
CA GLU A 62 3.38 -18.17 -57.75
C GLU A 62 2.38 -18.96 -56.90
N SER A 63 2.00 -20.15 -57.34
CA SER A 63 1.08 -21.03 -56.58
C SER A 63 1.66 -21.56 -55.26
N ASP A 64 2.98 -21.51 -55.04
CA ASP A 64 3.58 -21.73 -53.70
C ASP A 64 3.51 -20.43 -52.88
N TRP A 65 3.16 -20.52 -51.60
CA TRP A 65 3.17 -19.37 -50.68
C TRP A 65 4.59 -18.84 -50.43
N ARG A 66 5.63 -19.67 -50.66
CA ARG A 66 7.05 -19.25 -50.58
C ARG A 66 7.44 -18.18 -51.61
N SER A 67 6.56 -17.89 -52.57
CA SER A 67 6.72 -16.84 -53.57
C SER A 67 6.15 -15.48 -53.15
N ILE A 68 5.68 -15.33 -51.90
CA ILE A 68 5.19 -14.05 -51.40
C ILE A 68 6.36 -13.07 -51.28
N LYS A 69 6.19 -11.91 -51.90
CA LYS A 69 7.10 -10.76 -51.89
C LYS A 69 6.37 -9.51 -51.41
N VAL A 70 7.15 -8.53 -50.97
CA VAL A 70 6.66 -7.23 -50.54
C VAL A 70 7.28 -6.16 -51.43
N PHE A 71 6.46 -5.24 -51.94
CA PHE A 71 6.88 -4.16 -52.83
C PHE A 71 6.46 -2.81 -52.25
N LYS A 72 7.34 -1.82 -52.34
CA LYS A 72 7.09 -0.47 -51.82
C LYS A 72 6.25 0.33 -52.79
N ASP A 73 5.13 0.92 -52.35
CA ASP A 73 4.18 1.57 -53.25
C ASP A 73 4.73 2.85 -53.91
N SER A 74 5.76 3.48 -53.32
CA SER A 74 6.33 4.75 -53.81
C SER A 74 7.20 4.63 -55.07
N ASP A 75 7.84 3.48 -55.27
CA ASP A 75 8.88 3.28 -56.30
C ASP A 75 8.86 1.88 -56.92
N GLY A 76 8.01 0.96 -56.43
CA GLY A 76 7.89 -0.41 -56.91
C GLY A 76 9.06 -1.33 -56.54
N SER A 77 10.00 -0.88 -55.70
CA SER A 77 11.13 -1.70 -55.26
C SER A 77 10.68 -2.87 -54.37
N GLU A 78 11.37 -4.00 -54.49
CA GLU A 78 11.17 -5.15 -53.60
C GLU A 78 11.75 -4.83 -52.22
N MET A 79 10.91 -4.89 -51.18
CA MET A 79 11.30 -4.65 -49.80
C MET A 79 11.82 -5.94 -49.15
N ARG A 80 12.80 -5.79 -48.26
CA ARG A 80 13.38 -6.91 -47.53
C ARG A 80 12.37 -7.54 -46.57
N SER A 81 11.90 -8.73 -46.93
CA SER A 81 10.98 -9.56 -46.14
C SER A 81 11.60 -10.91 -45.78
N HIS A 82 11.04 -11.58 -44.77
CA HIS A 82 11.46 -12.90 -44.31
C HIS A 82 10.24 -13.81 -44.16
N LEU A 83 10.29 -14.99 -44.79
CA LEU A 83 9.26 -16.02 -44.70
C LEU A 83 9.79 -17.17 -43.83
N THR A 84 9.16 -17.38 -42.67
CA THR A 84 9.55 -18.50 -41.80
C THR A 84 9.16 -19.84 -42.42
N PRO A 85 9.89 -20.94 -42.14
CA PRO A 85 9.51 -22.29 -42.61
C PRO A 85 8.08 -22.70 -42.23
N THR A 86 7.56 -22.13 -41.14
CA THR A 86 6.24 -22.39 -40.54
C THR A 86 5.10 -21.56 -41.13
N GLY A 87 5.37 -20.62 -42.06
CA GLY A 87 4.35 -19.86 -42.78
C GLY A 87 3.97 -18.51 -42.17
N LEU A 88 4.89 -17.82 -41.48
CA LEU A 88 4.75 -16.42 -41.07
C LEU A 88 5.56 -15.50 -41.99
N LEU A 89 5.01 -14.34 -42.33
CA LEU A 89 5.67 -13.29 -43.13
C LEU A 89 6.07 -12.11 -42.24
N PHE A 90 7.36 -11.77 -42.22
CA PHE A 90 7.89 -10.57 -41.57
C PHE A 90 8.45 -9.59 -42.62
N LEU A 91 8.38 -8.29 -42.30
CA LEU A 91 8.89 -7.19 -43.10
C LEU A 91 9.86 -6.34 -42.27
N THR A 92 10.90 -5.80 -42.89
CA THR A 92 11.60 -4.63 -42.36
C THR A 92 11.48 -3.44 -43.32
N LEU A 93 11.44 -2.22 -42.77
CA LEU A 93 11.29 -0.98 -43.54
C LEU A 93 12.63 -0.39 -44.00
N SER A 94 13.76 -0.99 -43.63
CA SER A 94 15.11 -0.52 -43.97
C SER A 94 16.06 -1.68 -44.23
N ASP A 95 16.94 -1.52 -45.22
CA ASP A 95 18.01 -2.46 -45.51
C ASP A 95 19.11 -2.46 -44.43
N GLU A 96 19.21 -1.39 -43.62
CA GLU A 96 20.15 -1.28 -42.50
C GLU A 96 19.82 -2.22 -41.32
N THR A 97 18.60 -2.79 -41.26
CA THR A 97 18.21 -3.70 -40.19
C THR A 97 19.05 -4.99 -40.23
N CYS A 98 19.44 -5.53 -39.08
CA CYS A 98 20.20 -6.79 -39.01
C CYS A 98 19.41 -7.99 -39.59
N ALA A 99 20.06 -9.15 -39.74
CA ALA A 99 19.38 -10.34 -40.24
C ALA A 99 18.25 -10.78 -39.30
N PHE A 100 17.26 -11.48 -39.83
CA PHE A 100 16.09 -11.92 -39.06
C PHE A 100 16.49 -12.74 -37.83
N GLU A 101 17.44 -13.66 -37.98
CA GLU A 101 17.94 -14.50 -36.88
C GLU A 101 18.76 -13.70 -35.84
N ASP A 102 19.45 -12.62 -36.25
CA ASP A 102 20.11 -11.72 -35.29
C ASP A 102 19.08 -10.93 -34.48
N PHE A 103 17.95 -10.58 -35.09
CA PHE A 103 16.89 -9.78 -34.47
C PHE A 103 15.97 -10.63 -33.55
N PHE A 104 15.60 -11.83 -33.99
CA PHE A 104 14.75 -12.78 -33.26
C PHE A 104 15.43 -14.14 -33.04
N PRO A 105 16.58 -14.18 -32.33
CA PRO A 105 17.39 -15.39 -32.18
C PRO A 105 16.60 -16.56 -31.57
N GLY A 106 16.69 -17.71 -32.24
CA GLY A 106 16.04 -18.96 -31.89
C GLY A 106 14.52 -18.99 -32.09
N PHE A 107 13.91 -17.98 -32.71
CA PHE A 107 12.45 -17.92 -32.89
C PHE A 107 11.91 -19.02 -33.82
N GLU A 108 12.58 -19.29 -34.95
CA GLU A 108 12.13 -20.35 -35.87
C GLU A 108 12.22 -21.73 -35.24
N ALA A 109 13.31 -22.01 -34.51
CA ALA A 109 13.47 -23.26 -33.76
C ALA A 109 12.40 -23.42 -32.66
N LEU A 110 12.00 -22.31 -32.01
CA LEU A 110 10.96 -22.30 -30.99
C LEU A 110 9.56 -22.58 -31.58
N THR A 111 9.29 -22.10 -32.80
CA THR A 111 7.98 -22.26 -33.46
C THR A 111 7.90 -23.45 -34.42
N ALA A 112 9.00 -24.18 -34.66
CA ALA A 112 9.09 -25.30 -35.61
C ALA A 112 8.06 -26.45 -35.42
N HIS A 113 7.37 -26.49 -34.27
CA HIS A 113 6.30 -27.45 -33.99
C HIS A 113 4.91 -27.01 -34.50
N ALA A 114 4.75 -25.74 -34.89
CA ALA A 114 3.49 -25.15 -35.35
C ALA A 114 3.49 -24.95 -36.87
N ASP A 115 2.34 -25.22 -37.51
CA ASP A 115 2.11 -24.98 -38.94
C ASP A 115 1.05 -23.90 -39.12
N PHE A 116 1.49 -22.66 -39.33
CA PHE A 116 0.60 -21.51 -39.51
C PHE A 116 -0.09 -21.52 -40.88
N THR A 117 0.34 -22.36 -41.82
CA THR A 117 -0.30 -22.48 -43.15
C THR A 117 -1.69 -23.13 -43.08
N GLN A 118 -2.01 -23.82 -41.98
CA GLN A 118 -3.31 -24.46 -41.75
C GLN A 118 -4.40 -23.50 -41.26
N PHE A 119 -4.07 -22.27 -40.88
CA PHE A 119 -5.00 -21.31 -40.29
C PHE A 119 -5.39 -20.23 -41.30
N PRO A 120 -6.50 -20.38 -42.06
CA PRO A 120 -6.97 -19.35 -42.96
C PRO A 120 -7.44 -18.10 -42.20
N LEU A 121 -7.17 -16.91 -42.76
CA LEU A 121 -7.70 -15.66 -42.23
C LEU A 121 -9.23 -15.68 -42.36
N ARG A 122 -9.92 -15.44 -41.24
CA ARG A 122 -11.39 -15.39 -41.20
C ARG A 122 -11.91 -13.97 -41.11
N ARG A 123 -11.33 -13.15 -40.25
CA ARG A 123 -11.80 -11.77 -40.03
C ARG A 123 -10.63 -10.84 -39.73
N PRO A 124 -10.33 -9.85 -40.58
CA PRO A 124 -9.46 -8.73 -40.23
C PRO A 124 -10.30 -7.59 -39.63
N LEU A 125 -9.75 -6.83 -38.68
CA LEU A 125 -10.33 -5.63 -38.10
C LEU A 125 -9.29 -4.52 -37.93
N ARG A 126 -9.74 -3.27 -37.98
CA ARG A 126 -8.93 -2.08 -37.70
C ARG A 126 -9.68 -1.19 -36.72
N TYR A 127 -8.98 -0.69 -35.71
CA TYR A 127 -9.47 0.24 -34.71
C TYR A 127 -8.57 1.48 -34.66
N THR A 128 -9.16 2.63 -34.38
CA THR A 128 -8.41 3.82 -33.96
C THR A 128 -8.43 3.84 -32.44
N SER A 129 -7.25 4.01 -31.82
CA SER A 129 -7.09 4.04 -30.37
C SER A 129 -6.44 5.36 -29.95
N ASN A 130 -6.98 6.01 -28.92
CA ASN A 130 -6.53 7.30 -28.40
C ASN A 130 -5.34 7.13 -27.43
N ASN A 131 -4.32 6.38 -27.86
CA ASN A 131 -3.05 6.25 -27.18
C ASN A 131 -1.86 6.27 -28.15
N ASN A 132 -0.71 6.71 -27.66
CA ASN A 132 0.59 6.49 -28.31
C ASN A 132 0.93 5.00 -28.28
N TRP A 133 1.56 4.47 -29.33
CA TRP A 133 1.90 3.05 -29.44
C TRP A 133 2.79 2.54 -28.29
N LYS A 134 3.66 3.40 -27.72
CA LYS A 134 4.50 3.07 -26.56
C LYS A 134 3.68 2.73 -25.31
N ALA A 135 2.50 3.33 -25.13
CA ALA A 135 1.62 2.99 -24.02
C ALA A 135 1.10 1.54 -24.10
N ALA A 136 1.06 0.95 -25.31
CA ALA A 136 0.79 -0.48 -25.47
C ALA A 136 2.05 -1.31 -25.17
N VAL A 137 3.25 -0.85 -25.50
CA VAL A 137 4.51 -1.53 -25.11
C VAL A 137 4.62 -1.65 -23.59
N ASP A 138 4.33 -0.56 -22.87
CA ASP A 138 4.29 -0.54 -21.40
C ASP A 138 3.25 -1.54 -20.83
N ALA A 139 2.07 -1.64 -21.45
CA ALA A 139 0.95 -2.41 -20.92
C ALA A 139 1.04 -3.93 -21.20
N TYR A 140 1.42 -4.31 -22.42
CA TYR A 140 1.33 -5.70 -22.88
C TYR A 140 2.51 -6.59 -22.45
N GLN A 141 3.59 -6.00 -21.94
CA GLN A 141 4.81 -6.74 -21.67
C GLN A 141 4.74 -7.63 -20.41
N GLU A 142 4.20 -7.17 -19.29
CA GLU A 142 4.25 -7.94 -18.04
C GLU A 142 2.98 -8.76 -17.74
N CYS A 143 1.89 -8.56 -18.50
CA CYS A 143 0.55 -9.17 -18.31
C CYS A 143 0.02 -9.13 -16.85
N LEU A 144 0.52 -8.21 -16.01
CA LEU A 144 0.11 -8.09 -14.60
C LEU A 144 -1.36 -7.70 -14.45
N HIS A 145 -1.92 -7.02 -15.45
CA HIS A 145 -3.33 -6.68 -15.51
C HIS A 145 -4.21 -7.89 -15.83
N CYS A 146 -3.69 -8.94 -16.44
CA CYS A 146 -4.48 -10.01 -17.03
C CYS A 146 -5.33 -10.81 -16.03
N ALA A 147 -4.90 -10.85 -14.75
CA ALA A 147 -5.69 -11.44 -13.65
C ALA A 147 -6.90 -10.60 -13.19
N TYR A 148 -6.96 -9.32 -13.59
CA TYR A 148 -7.89 -8.31 -13.08
C TYR A 148 -8.71 -7.61 -14.19
N ALA A 149 -8.13 -7.47 -15.38
CA ALA A 149 -8.68 -6.75 -16.51
C ALA A 149 -9.41 -7.63 -17.53
N HIS A 150 -9.14 -8.94 -17.55
CA HIS A 150 -9.74 -9.89 -18.49
C HIS A 150 -10.51 -11.01 -17.76
N PRO A 151 -11.74 -10.74 -17.28
CA PRO A 151 -12.49 -11.70 -16.47
C PRO A 151 -12.79 -13.02 -17.17
N GLU A 152 -13.02 -13.02 -18.49
CA GLU A 152 -13.25 -14.25 -19.26
C GLU A 152 -11.94 -15.03 -19.50
N PHE A 153 -10.83 -14.34 -19.79
CA PHE A 153 -9.52 -14.97 -19.95
C PHE A 153 -9.10 -15.69 -18.65
N ALA A 154 -9.25 -15.02 -17.50
CA ALA A 154 -8.89 -15.54 -16.18
C ALA A 154 -9.74 -16.74 -15.71
N LYS A 155 -10.89 -17.02 -16.33
CA LYS A 155 -11.66 -18.27 -16.09
C LYS A 155 -11.06 -19.47 -16.83
N ILE A 156 -10.57 -19.26 -18.05
CA ILE A 156 -10.07 -20.31 -18.94
C ILE A 156 -8.60 -20.62 -18.65
N TYR A 157 -7.79 -19.57 -18.53
CA TYR A 157 -6.35 -19.65 -18.28
C TYR A 157 -6.06 -19.15 -16.87
N ASN A 158 -5.31 -19.93 -16.08
CA ASN A 158 -5.05 -19.58 -14.69
C ASN A 158 -3.94 -18.52 -14.60
N PRO A 159 -4.24 -17.26 -14.21
CA PRO A 159 -3.23 -16.19 -14.20
C PRO A 159 -2.11 -16.43 -13.18
N SER A 160 -2.37 -17.28 -12.17
CA SER A 160 -1.42 -17.61 -11.10
C SER A 160 -0.22 -18.44 -11.58
N VAL A 161 -0.31 -19.02 -12.78
CA VAL A 161 0.75 -19.81 -13.44
C VAL A 161 1.16 -19.18 -14.78
N TYR A 162 0.85 -17.90 -14.97
CA TYR A 162 1.32 -17.14 -16.13
C TYR A 162 2.83 -16.88 -16.00
N GLN A 163 3.58 -17.15 -17.07
CA GLN A 163 5.03 -16.95 -17.11
C GLN A 163 5.43 -16.17 -18.36
N VAL A 164 6.22 -15.11 -18.17
CA VAL A 164 6.88 -14.37 -19.25
C VAL A 164 8.35 -14.77 -19.30
N VAL A 165 8.83 -15.10 -20.50
CA VAL A 165 10.23 -15.39 -20.83
C VAL A 165 10.68 -14.36 -21.85
N ASN A 166 11.37 -13.33 -21.38
CA ASN A 166 11.95 -12.30 -22.23
C ASN A 166 13.14 -12.86 -23.03
N LYS A 167 13.22 -12.51 -24.31
CA LYS A 167 14.28 -12.88 -25.25
C LYS A 167 15.02 -11.60 -25.69
N HIS A 168 15.59 -11.56 -26.90
CA HIS A 168 16.24 -10.36 -27.41
C HIS A 168 15.21 -9.27 -27.78
N ASN A 169 14.67 -9.29 -29.01
CA ASN A 169 13.64 -8.33 -29.44
C ASN A 169 12.20 -8.88 -29.37
N TYR A 170 11.97 -9.92 -28.56
CA TYR A 170 10.64 -10.48 -28.33
C TYR A 170 10.50 -11.03 -26.90
N SER A 171 9.27 -11.36 -26.51
CA SER A 171 8.95 -12.10 -25.28
C SER A 171 7.97 -13.23 -25.57
N GLN A 172 8.15 -14.36 -24.89
CA GLN A 172 7.27 -15.52 -24.93
C GLN A 172 6.47 -15.57 -23.63
N HIS A 173 5.16 -15.64 -23.72
CA HIS A 173 4.26 -15.70 -22.58
C HIS A 173 3.47 -17.00 -22.62
N MET A 174 3.31 -17.64 -21.47
CA MET A 174 2.75 -18.98 -21.33
C MET A 174 1.73 -19.00 -20.20
N ALA A 175 0.54 -19.55 -20.46
CA ALA A 175 -0.53 -19.67 -19.48
C ALA A 175 -1.03 -21.11 -19.36
N GLY A 176 -0.98 -21.68 -18.14
CA GLY A 176 -1.54 -23.00 -17.86
C GLY A 176 -3.07 -23.01 -17.97
N SER A 177 -3.62 -24.01 -18.66
CA SER A 177 -5.07 -24.17 -18.78
C SER A 177 -5.69 -24.62 -17.45
N SER A 178 -6.91 -24.17 -17.16
CA SER A 178 -7.66 -24.65 -16.00
C SER A 178 -8.25 -26.04 -16.25
N SER A 179 -8.62 -26.76 -15.19
CA SER A 179 -9.26 -28.09 -15.31
C SER A 179 -10.65 -28.06 -15.96
N GLN A 180 -11.18 -26.87 -16.28
CA GLN A 180 -12.41 -26.69 -17.06
C GLN A 180 -12.17 -26.67 -18.58
N ALA A 181 -10.91 -26.59 -19.04
CA ALA A 181 -10.54 -26.56 -20.46
C ALA A 181 -10.63 -27.94 -21.17
N LYS A 182 -11.75 -28.65 -21.02
CA LYS A 182 -12.03 -29.90 -21.76
C LYS A 182 -12.16 -29.64 -23.26
N GLY A 183 -11.06 -29.78 -23.99
CA GLY A 183 -11.01 -29.72 -25.46
C GLY A 183 -9.83 -28.91 -26.02
N LEU A 184 -9.27 -27.99 -25.23
CA LEU A 184 -8.15 -27.14 -25.64
C LEU A 184 -6.83 -27.81 -25.27
N LYS A 185 -6.20 -28.47 -26.26
CA LYS A 185 -5.06 -29.38 -26.05
C LYS A 185 -3.71 -28.70 -25.74
N GLU A 186 -3.59 -27.39 -25.89
CA GLU A 186 -2.33 -26.67 -25.73
C GLU A 186 -2.47 -25.50 -24.75
N ALA A 187 -1.40 -25.25 -23.99
CA ALA A 187 -1.30 -24.10 -23.10
C ALA A 187 -1.37 -22.80 -23.92
N GLY A 188 -1.99 -21.74 -23.36
CA GLY A 188 -2.07 -20.47 -24.07
C GLY A 188 -0.67 -19.91 -24.31
N LEU A 189 -0.26 -19.81 -25.58
CA LEU A 189 1.07 -19.38 -26.00
C LEU A 189 0.95 -18.06 -26.76
N PHE A 190 1.63 -17.04 -26.25
CA PHE A 190 1.59 -15.68 -26.78
C PHE A 190 3.01 -15.16 -27.00
N PHE A 191 3.24 -14.56 -28.15
CA PHE A 191 4.48 -13.87 -28.48
C PHE A 191 4.21 -12.38 -28.63
N TYR A 192 5.05 -11.55 -28.02
CA TYR A 192 5.08 -10.11 -28.23
C TYR A 192 6.42 -9.75 -28.87
N PHE A 193 6.40 -9.28 -30.11
CA PHE A 193 7.55 -8.85 -30.90
C PHE A 193 7.67 -7.33 -30.82
N PHE A 194 8.84 -6.84 -30.40
CA PHE A 194 9.09 -5.41 -30.36
C PHE A 194 9.30 -4.88 -31.79
N PRO A 195 8.77 -3.69 -32.11
CA PRO A 195 8.19 -2.71 -31.19
C PRO A 195 6.69 -2.86 -30.93
N ASN A 196 5.93 -3.56 -31.78
CA ASN A 196 4.50 -3.27 -31.91
C ASN A 196 3.58 -4.42 -32.35
N CYS A 197 4.02 -5.69 -32.33
CA CYS A 197 3.26 -6.79 -32.93
C CYS A 197 3.14 -8.01 -31.99
N THR A 198 2.07 -8.78 -32.14
CA THR A 198 1.86 -10.02 -31.39
C THR A 198 1.47 -11.20 -32.27
N LEU A 199 1.67 -12.40 -31.73
CA LEU A 199 1.13 -13.66 -32.26
C LEU A 199 0.61 -14.51 -31.09
N SER A 200 -0.69 -14.78 -31.09
CA SER A 200 -1.40 -15.43 -30.00
C SER A 200 -2.01 -16.74 -30.47
N MET A 201 -1.68 -17.85 -29.80
CA MET A 201 -2.26 -19.17 -30.00
C MET A 201 -3.01 -19.59 -28.74
N TYR A 202 -4.35 -19.51 -28.79
CA TYR A 202 -5.22 -19.87 -27.69
C TYR A 202 -6.64 -20.19 -28.19
N ALA A 203 -7.45 -20.85 -27.36
CA ALA A 203 -8.85 -21.16 -27.65
C ALA A 203 -9.15 -21.82 -29.01
N GLY A 204 -8.19 -22.55 -29.59
CA GLY A 204 -8.32 -23.26 -30.88
C GLY A 204 -7.97 -22.44 -32.13
N GLY A 205 -7.69 -21.14 -31.96
CA GLY A 205 -7.37 -20.24 -33.07
C GLY A 205 -6.05 -19.50 -32.92
N LEU A 206 -5.76 -18.69 -33.95
CA LEU A 206 -4.59 -17.84 -34.04
C LEU A 206 -5.03 -16.37 -34.19
N THR A 207 -4.48 -15.47 -33.38
CA THR A 207 -4.68 -14.01 -33.52
C THR A 207 -3.33 -13.33 -33.65
N CYS A 208 -3.19 -12.48 -34.66
CA CYS A 208 -2.06 -11.56 -34.80
C CYS A 208 -2.60 -10.14 -34.65
N TRP A 209 -1.98 -9.29 -33.84
CA TRP A 209 -2.33 -7.87 -33.81
C TRP A 209 -1.12 -6.95 -33.83
N ARG A 210 -1.30 -5.75 -34.37
CA ARG A 210 -0.29 -4.68 -34.49
C ARG A 210 -0.83 -3.35 -34.00
N ILE A 211 0.03 -2.48 -33.48
CA ILE A 211 -0.27 -1.07 -33.22
C ILE A 211 0.66 -0.16 -34.03
N ASN A 212 0.08 0.65 -34.91
CA ASN A 212 0.81 1.51 -35.84
C ASN A 212 0.67 2.98 -35.42
N PRO A 213 1.76 3.77 -35.37
CA PRO A 213 1.70 5.19 -35.04
C PRO A 213 0.97 5.99 -36.13
N THR A 214 0.16 6.96 -35.74
CA THR A 214 -0.44 7.94 -36.67
C THR A 214 0.39 9.23 -36.72
N GLU A 215 -0.05 10.23 -37.50
CA GLU A 215 0.56 11.56 -37.49
C GLU A 215 0.34 12.30 -36.15
N GLU A 216 -0.73 11.95 -35.43
CA GLU A 216 -1.00 12.45 -34.08
C GLU A 216 -0.30 11.53 -33.05
N PRO A 217 0.69 12.02 -32.27
CA PRO A 217 1.45 11.18 -31.33
C PRO A 217 0.58 10.48 -30.27
N GLY A 218 -0.55 11.09 -29.90
CA GLY A 218 -1.51 10.54 -28.94
C GLY A 218 -2.52 9.55 -29.53
N LYS A 219 -2.40 9.17 -30.82
CA LYS A 219 -3.28 8.21 -31.49
C LYS A 219 -2.50 7.15 -32.26
N SER A 220 -3.05 5.93 -32.26
CA SER A 220 -2.52 4.79 -32.98
C SER A 220 -3.63 4.04 -33.71
N ARG A 221 -3.30 3.37 -34.81
CA ARG A 221 -4.19 2.39 -35.47
C ARG A 221 -3.83 0.99 -34.97
N MET A 222 -4.78 0.29 -34.39
CA MET A 222 -4.62 -1.12 -34.05
C MET A 222 -5.24 -2.00 -35.12
N GLU A 223 -4.50 -3.01 -35.59
CA GLU A 223 -4.95 -3.96 -36.61
C GLU A 223 -4.97 -5.36 -36.01
N PHE A 224 -6.06 -6.11 -36.20
CA PHE A 224 -6.24 -7.46 -35.67
C PHE A 224 -6.61 -8.42 -36.80
N ASP A 225 -5.82 -9.47 -36.98
CA ASP A 225 -6.06 -10.54 -37.94
C ASP A 225 -6.46 -11.83 -37.16
N TYR A 226 -7.72 -12.28 -37.29
CA TYR A 226 -8.24 -13.48 -36.63
C TYR A 226 -8.29 -14.66 -37.61
N TYR A 227 -7.50 -15.70 -37.35
CA TYR A 227 -7.39 -16.91 -38.19
C TYR A 227 -7.92 -18.13 -37.43
N HIS A 228 -8.60 -19.05 -38.14
CA HIS A 228 -9.22 -20.22 -37.53
C HIS A 228 -9.50 -21.33 -38.56
N GLN A 229 -9.31 -22.60 -38.18
CA GLN A 229 -9.56 -23.73 -39.10
C GLN A 229 -11.04 -23.85 -39.46
N ALA A 230 -11.95 -23.78 -38.48
CA ALA A 230 -13.39 -23.77 -38.71
C ALA A 230 -13.83 -22.65 -39.69
N PRO A 231 -14.86 -22.86 -40.54
CA PRO A 231 -15.33 -21.87 -41.51
C PRO A 231 -15.76 -20.53 -40.91
N LEU A 232 -15.82 -19.50 -41.75
CA LEU A 232 -16.50 -18.24 -41.40
C LEU A 232 -17.96 -18.52 -41.01
N ASP A 233 -18.49 -17.73 -40.07
CA ASP A 233 -19.86 -17.81 -39.54
C ASP A 233 -20.24 -19.16 -38.89
N SER A 234 -19.27 -20.07 -38.70
CA SER A 234 -19.44 -21.25 -37.86
C SER A 234 -19.52 -20.87 -36.38
N GLU A 235 -20.32 -21.59 -35.60
CA GLU A 235 -20.49 -21.32 -34.16
C GLU A 235 -19.15 -21.40 -33.40
N GLU A 236 -18.28 -22.34 -33.80
CA GLU A 236 -16.92 -22.49 -33.26
C GLU A 236 -16.08 -21.22 -33.48
N PHE A 237 -16.02 -20.72 -34.73
CA PHE A 237 -15.29 -19.50 -35.04
C PHE A 237 -15.88 -18.26 -34.36
N GLU A 238 -17.21 -18.10 -34.33
CA GLU A 238 -17.85 -16.93 -33.70
C GLU A 238 -17.71 -16.91 -32.18
N ASN A 239 -17.54 -18.06 -31.54
CA ASN A 239 -17.23 -18.14 -30.11
C ASN A 239 -15.75 -17.78 -29.84
N TYR A 240 -14.82 -18.33 -30.63
CA TYR A 240 -13.40 -17.94 -30.59
C TYR A 240 -13.22 -16.43 -30.81
N TYR A 241 -13.82 -15.89 -31.87
CA TYR A 241 -13.72 -14.49 -32.25
C TYR A 241 -14.30 -13.56 -31.17
N ARG A 242 -15.47 -13.89 -30.60
CA ARG A 242 -16.06 -13.09 -29.51
C ARG A 242 -15.15 -13.05 -28.28
N PHE A 243 -14.55 -14.17 -27.90
CA PHE A 243 -13.59 -14.23 -26.81
C PHE A 243 -12.34 -13.37 -27.10
N ALA A 244 -11.67 -13.61 -28.22
CA ALA A 244 -10.42 -12.93 -28.58
C ALA A 244 -10.62 -11.41 -28.77
N ARG A 245 -11.74 -10.99 -29.38
CA ARG A 245 -12.10 -9.58 -29.55
C ARG A 245 -12.41 -8.88 -28.22
N ASN A 246 -13.01 -9.57 -27.25
CA ASN A 246 -13.33 -8.94 -25.96
C ASN A 246 -12.04 -8.54 -25.22
N VAL A 247 -11.05 -9.44 -25.17
CA VAL A 247 -9.72 -9.16 -24.60
C VAL A 247 -9.07 -7.95 -25.29
N ALA A 248 -9.10 -7.91 -26.62
CA ALA A 248 -8.57 -6.79 -27.40
C ALA A 248 -9.22 -5.43 -27.07
N LEU A 249 -10.53 -5.39 -26.82
CA LEU A 249 -11.25 -4.17 -26.46
C LEU A 249 -10.95 -3.74 -25.01
N GLU A 250 -10.80 -4.68 -24.09
CA GLU A 250 -10.39 -4.42 -22.70
C GLU A 250 -8.98 -3.80 -22.63
N ASP A 251 -8.03 -4.29 -23.42
CA ASP A 251 -6.68 -3.72 -23.50
C ASP A 251 -6.65 -2.31 -24.13
N ILE A 252 -7.46 -2.06 -25.18
CA ILE A 252 -7.61 -0.73 -25.77
C ILE A 252 -8.04 0.28 -24.71
N GLU A 253 -9.07 -0.05 -23.92
CA GLU A 253 -9.57 0.82 -22.85
C GLU A 253 -8.50 1.11 -21.77
N LEU A 254 -7.64 0.14 -21.46
CA LEU A 254 -6.50 0.34 -20.56
C LEU A 254 -5.45 1.30 -21.15
N CYS A 255 -5.08 1.13 -22.42
CA CYS A 255 -4.09 1.96 -23.10
C CYS A 255 -4.57 3.42 -23.23
N GLU A 256 -5.84 3.66 -23.56
CA GLU A 256 -6.42 5.01 -23.62
C GLU A 256 -6.48 5.69 -22.24
N LYS A 257 -6.78 4.93 -21.17
CA LYS A 257 -6.71 5.44 -19.78
C LYS A 257 -5.29 5.78 -19.36
N ALA A 258 -4.30 4.96 -19.74
CA ALA A 258 -2.89 5.26 -19.51
C ALA A 258 -2.47 6.54 -20.25
N GLN A 259 -2.84 6.68 -21.53
CA GLN A 259 -2.60 7.91 -22.30
C GLN A 259 -3.26 9.14 -21.66
N THR A 260 -4.50 9.01 -21.17
CA THR A 260 -5.19 10.12 -20.48
C THR A 260 -4.38 10.65 -19.29
N ASN A 261 -3.70 9.76 -18.54
CA ASN A 261 -2.82 10.14 -17.44
C ASN A 261 -1.47 10.72 -17.92
N TYR A 262 -0.90 10.23 -19.03
CA TYR A 262 0.28 10.84 -19.67
C TYR A 262 -0.02 12.26 -20.15
N ASN A 263 -1.19 12.49 -20.76
CA ASN A 263 -1.62 13.79 -21.30
C ASN A 263 -1.72 14.89 -20.24
N VAL A 264 -2.07 14.55 -19.00
CA VAL A 264 -2.21 15.51 -17.88
C VAL A 264 -1.01 15.50 -16.92
N GLY A 265 0.06 14.76 -17.22
CA GLY A 265 1.28 14.73 -16.39
C GLY A 265 1.12 14.03 -15.04
N ILE A 266 0.14 13.12 -14.88
CA ILE A 266 0.01 12.28 -13.68
C ILE A 266 1.19 11.30 -13.56
N TYR A 267 1.68 10.83 -14.70
CA TYR A 267 2.94 10.10 -14.82
C TYR A 267 4.05 11.06 -15.25
N SER A 268 5.29 10.81 -14.82
CA SER A 268 6.46 11.65 -15.13
C SER A 268 7.59 10.82 -15.72
N GLU A 269 8.22 9.97 -14.92
CA GLU A 269 9.22 8.96 -15.30
C GLU A 269 9.15 7.80 -14.28
N GLY A 270 9.36 6.56 -14.72
CA GLY A 270 9.36 5.36 -13.88
C GLY A 270 10.75 4.75 -13.76
N LEU A 271 10.96 3.85 -12.79
CA LEU A 271 12.13 2.97 -12.77
C LEU A 271 11.91 1.83 -13.77
N LEU A 272 12.87 1.61 -14.65
CA LEU A 272 12.84 0.56 -15.67
C LEU A 272 13.61 -0.67 -15.18
N ASN A 273 12.97 -1.83 -15.15
CA ASN A 273 13.58 -3.12 -14.93
C ASN A 273 13.95 -3.77 -16.27
N PRO A 274 15.20 -3.69 -16.74
CA PRO A 274 15.58 -4.19 -18.07
C PRO A 274 15.46 -5.71 -18.24
N GLN A 275 15.29 -6.48 -17.14
CA GLN A 275 15.06 -7.92 -17.22
C GLN A 275 13.59 -8.27 -17.46
N LYS A 276 12.66 -7.42 -17.01
CA LYS A 276 11.21 -7.67 -17.14
C LYS A 276 10.53 -6.81 -18.21
N GLU A 277 11.00 -5.57 -18.37
CA GLU A 277 10.49 -4.55 -19.27
C GLU A 277 11.43 -4.35 -20.50
N ASN A 278 11.96 -5.44 -21.07
CA ASN A 278 12.93 -5.35 -22.18
C ASN A 278 12.37 -4.72 -23.48
N GLY A 279 11.04 -4.63 -23.66
CA GLY A 279 10.38 -3.92 -24.75
C GLY A 279 10.33 -2.41 -24.53
N VAL A 280 10.02 -1.98 -23.31
CA VAL A 280 10.15 -0.56 -22.90
C VAL A 280 11.62 -0.14 -22.99
N ALA A 281 12.55 -1.02 -22.58
CA ALA A 281 13.98 -0.82 -22.75
C ALA A 281 14.40 -0.75 -24.23
N TYR A 282 13.86 -1.61 -25.09
CA TYR A 282 14.10 -1.59 -26.54
C TYR A 282 13.72 -0.22 -27.13
N ALA A 283 12.49 0.24 -26.90
CA ALA A 283 12.03 1.54 -27.38
C ALA A 283 12.88 2.72 -26.82
N THR A 284 13.19 2.68 -25.52
CA THR A 284 13.99 3.71 -24.84
C THR A 284 15.41 3.81 -25.40
N ASN A 285 16.11 2.67 -25.52
CA ASN A 285 17.48 2.62 -26.01
C ASN A 285 17.59 3.08 -27.48
N HIS A 286 16.63 2.70 -28.32
CA HIS A 286 16.59 3.14 -29.72
C HIS A 286 16.36 4.65 -29.84
N LEU A 287 15.38 5.20 -29.11
CA LEU A 287 15.09 6.64 -29.13
C LEU A 287 16.24 7.51 -28.61
N VAL A 288 16.99 7.05 -27.60
CA VAL A 288 18.10 7.82 -27.00
C VAL A 288 19.42 7.72 -27.79
N SER A 289 19.62 6.64 -28.55
CA SER A 289 20.89 6.36 -29.25
C SER A 289 21.04 7.05 -30.61
N VAL A 290 19.96 7.42 -31.28
CA VAL A 290 20.02 8.08 -32.60
C VAL A 290 20.70 9.47 -32.53
N PRO A 291 21.57 9.83 -33.48
CA PRO A 291 22.09 11.19 -33.61
C PRO A 291 20.98 12.17 -34.01
N VAL A 292 20.89 13.30 -33.30
CA VAL A 292 20.00 14.43 -33.64
C VAL A 292 20.46 15.03 -34.98
N GLN A 293 19.57 15.14 -35.97
CA GLN A 293 19.89 15.75 -37.27
C GLN A 293 19.61 17.26 -37.27
N SER A 294 19.97 17.97 -38.34
CA SER A 294 19.74 19.43 -38.48
C SER A 294 18.30 19.85 -38.21
N ASP A 295 17.36 19.03 -38.67
CA ASP A 295 15.93 19.33 -38.61
C ASP A 295 15.35 19.06 -37.21
N ASP A 296 16.13 18.42 -36.34
CA ASP A 296 15.79 18.05 -34.97
C ASP A 296 16.40 19.03 -33.92
N GLU A 297 16.97 20.18 -34.32
CA GLU A 297 17.70 21.11 -33.44
C GLU A 297 16.92 21.52 -32.17
N PHE A 298 15.60 21.67 -32.27
CA PHE A 298 14.71 22.00 -31.15
C PHE A 298 14.65 20.91 -30.06
N LEU A 299 15.06 19.67 -30.37
CA LEU A 299 15.14 18.55 -29.42
C LEU A 299 16.49 18.50 -28.67
N ILE A 300 17.51 19.27 -29.09
CA ILE A 300 18.86 19.24 -28.48
C ILE A 300 18.83 19.44 -26.95
N PRO A 301 18.09 20.41 -26.36
CA PRO A 301 18.04 20.59 -24.91
C PRO A 301 17.45 19.38 -24.17
N ILE A 302 16.47 18.73 -24.79
CA ILE A 302 15.77 17.55 -24.26
C ILE A 302 16.72 16.35 -24.27
N PHE A 303 17.41 16.11 -25.39
CA PHE A 303 18.40 15.04 -25.51
C PHE A 303 19.61 15.24 -24.61
N PHE A 304 20.08 16.48 -24.40
CA PHE A 304 21.21 16.75 -23.53
C PHE A 304 20.89 16.40 -22.07
N SER A 305 19.70 16.79 -21.58
CA SER A 305 19.21 16.45 -20.24
C SER A 305 19.11 14.92 -20.03
N VAL A 306 18.53 14.21 -21.01
CA VAL A 306 18.36 12.75 -20.95
C VAL A 306 19.69 11.98 -21.10
N ARG A 307 20.58 12.39 -22.01
CA ARG A 307 21.91 11.77 -22.16
C ARG A 307 22.85 12.06 -20.99
N VAL A 308 22.66 13.17 -20.25
CA VAL A 308 23.36 13.42 -18.98
C VAL A 308 22.82 12.50 -17.88
N LYS A 309 21.51 12.25 -17.80
CA LYS A 309 20.91 11.25 -16.88
C LYS A 309 21.34 9.81 -17.18
N LEU A 310 21.48 9.42 -18.46
CA LEU A 310 21.74 8.04 -18.89
C LEU A 310 23.23 7.72 -19.15
N ARG A 311 24.17 8.57 -18.72
CA ARG A 311 25.61 8.46 -19.01
C ARG A 311 26.38 7.48 -18.10
N SER A 312 25.84 6.28 -17.93
CA SER A 312 26.59 5.10 -17.46
C SER A 312 26.47 3.98 -18.51
N PRO A 313 27.57 3.39 -19.01
CA PRO A 313 27.52 2.53 -20.19
C PRO A 313 26.79 1.21 -19.90
N ILE A 314 25.74 0.94 -20.70
CA ILE A 314 25.14 -0.40 -20.81
C ILE A 314 26.11 -1.25 -21.64
N THR A 315 27.05 -1.92 -20.98
CA THR A 315 27.91 -2.92 -21.62
C THR A 315 27.38 -4.31 -21.32
N MET A 316 26.66 -4.91 -22.27
CA MET A 316 26.49 -6.38 -22.30
C MET A 316 27.83 -7.01 -22.69
N ALA A 317 28.72 -7.18 -21.73
CA ALA A 317 29.99 -7.88 -21.89
C ALA A 317 30.19 -8.90 -20.77
N LEU A 318 30.44 -10.15 -21.18
CA LEU A 318 31.07 -11.15 -20.31
C LEU A 318 32.51 -10.70 -20.00
N PRO A 319 33.07 -11.06 -18.84
CA PRO A 319 34.29 -10.42 -18.34
C PRO A 319 35.53 -10.81 -19.15
N VAL A 320 36.29 -9.80 -19.58
CA VAL A 320 37.68 -9.91 -20.03
C VAL A 320 38.47 -8.75 -19.43
N ASP A 321 39.65 -9.03 -18.88
CA ASP A 321 40.53 -8.04 -18.26
C ASP A 321 41.06 -6.99 -19.25
N SER A 322 41.25 -5.75 -18.79
CA SER A 322 42.54 -5.05 -18.86
C SER A 322 42.48 -3.62 -18.29
N SER A 323 43.66 -3.05 -18.06
CA SER A 323 43.93 -1.86 -17.24
C SER A 323 44.22 -0.58 -18.04
N HIS A 324 44.22 0.54 -17.30
CA HIS A 324 44.91 1.82 -17.51
C HIS A 324 44.20 3.06 -18.10
N ALA A 325 44.54 4.17 -17.41
CA ALA A 325 44.75 5.54 -17.90
C ALA A 325 43.59 6.57 -17.86
N SER A 326 44.02 7.81 -17.60
CA SER A 326 43.26 9.05 -17.37
C SER A 326 44.12 10.25 -17.87
N PRO A 327 43.78 11.54 -17.64
CA PRO A 327 42.78 12.30 -18.41
C PRO A 327 43.29 13.64 -19.00
N SER A 328 42.56 14.24 -19.95
CA SER A 328 42.78 15.58 -20.56
C SER A 328 41.53 16.01 -21.37
N SER A 329 41.13 17.28 -21.61
CA SER A 329 41.42 18.60 -20.96
C SER A 329 40.57 19.74 -21.55
N LYS A 330 40.15 20.71 -20.71
CA LYS A 330 39.87 22.15 -20.99
C LYS A 330 38.68 22.60 -21.89
N ASP A 331 37.72 23.29 -21.24
CA ASP A 331 37.24 24.69 -21.47
C ASP A 331 36.65 25.13 -22.84
N PRO A 332 35.94 26.30 -22.94
CA PRO A 332 35.00 26.98 -22.02
C PRO A 332 33.69 27.50 -22.69
N GLU A 333 32.66 27.96 -21.94
CA GLU A 333 32.03 29.30 -22.09
C GLU A 333 30.76 29.57 -21.24
N LYS A 334 30.56 30.88 -20.95
CA LYS A 334 29.32 31.66 -20.72
C LYS A 334 28.29 31.25 -19.66
N THR A 335 28.40 31.99 -18.55
CA THR A 335 27.33 32.60 -17.74
C THR A 335 25.91 32.67 -18.36
N LEU A 336 24.96 32.06 -17.64
CA LEU A 336 23.52 32.37 -17.68
C LEU A 336 23.02 32.53 -16.22
N ASP A 337 21.94 33.28 -15.99
CA ASP A 337 21.51 33.76 -14.67
C ASP A 337 21.46 32.69 -13.56
N SER A 338 22.40 32.78 -12.60
CA SER A 338 22.55 31.82 -11.51
C SER A 338 21.42 31.86 -10.47
N THR A 339 20.68 32.97 -10.38
CA THR A 339 19.63 33.18 -9.38
C THR A 339 18.31 32.46 -9.72
N THR A 340 17.97 32.33 -11.01
CA THR A 340 16.74 31.66 -11.46
C THR A 340 16.97 30.16 -11.65
N THR A 341 18.17 29.77 -12.08
CA THR A 341 18.53 28.35 -12.19
C THR A 341 18.64 27.69 -10.82
N SER A 342 19.09 28.41 -9.79
CA SER A 342 19.21 27.86 -8.43
C SER A 342 17.86 27.61 -7.76
N SER A 343 16.86 28.49 -7.90
CA SER A 343 15.53 28.24 -7.34
C SER A 343 14.87 27.02 -7.98
N VAL A 344 14.87 26.94 -9.31
CA VAL A 344 14.31 25.80 -10.06
C VAL A 344 15.08 24.49 -9.77
N GLN A 345 16.41 24.53 -9.63
CA GLN A 345 17.19 23.35 -9.25
C GLN A 345 16.96 22.93 -7.79
N ILE A 346 16.74 23.86 -6.86
CA ILE A 346 16.40 23.54 -5.47
C ILE A 346 15.00 22.93 -5.41
N GLU A 347 14.02 23.51 -6.10
CA GLU A 347 12.66 23.00 -6.17
C GLU A 347 12.60 21.62 -6.84
N TYR A 348 13.30 21.43 -7.96
CA TYR A 348 13.42 20.14 -8.65
C TYR A 348 14.21 19.10 -7.82
N ALA A 349 15.26 19.49 -7.08
CA ALA A 349 15.98 18.60 -6.16
C ALA A 349 15.14 18.23 -4.93
N GLN A 350 14.28 19.12 -4.45
CA GLN A 350 13.33 18.86 -3.37
C GLN A 350 12.21 17.93 -3.86
N GLN A 351 11.72 18.13 -5.09
CA GLN A 351 10.75 17.25 -5.73
C GLN A 351 11.34 15.88 -6.10
N LEU A 352 12.63 15.80 -6.46
CA LEU A 352 13.38 14.54 -6.59
C LEU A 352 13.64 13.86 -5.25
N ARG A 353 13.85 14.60 -4.15
CA ARG A 353 13.93 14.00 -2.80
C ARG A 353 12.58 13.43 -2.38
N LEU A 354 11.49 14.13 -2.65
CA LEU A 354 10.12 13.68 -2.38
C LEU A 354 9.71 12.47 -3.26
N SER A 355 10.26 12.32 -4.47
CA SER A 355 10.05 11.11 -5.29
C SER A 355 11.01 9.96 -4.90
N GLN A 356 12.30 10.23 -4.67
CA GLN A 356 13.29 9.24 -4.21
C GLN A 356 13.04 8.74 -2.78
N ALA A 357 12.24 9.44 -1.97
CA ALA A 357 11.74 8.93 -0.70
C ALA A 357 10.92 7.63 -0.89
N TYR A 358 10.30 7.42 -2.05
CA TYR A 358 9.61 6.16 -2.39
C TYR A 358 10.59 5.06 -2.80
N ARG A 359 11.50 4.68 -1.89
CA ARG A 359 12.17 3.37 -1.97
C ARG A 359 11.14 2.26 -1.86
N GLU A 360 11.35 1.21 -2.66
CA GLU A 360 10.46 0.05 -2.74
C GLU A 360 10.21 -0.58 -1.37
N ASP A 361 8.94 -0.73 -1.03
CA ASP A 361 8.56 -1.49 0.14
C ASP A 361 8.60 -2.98 -0.21
N ASN A 362 9.61 -3.68 0.33
CA ASN A 362 9.79 -5.11 0.12
C ASN A 362 8.74 -5.96 0.85
N THR A 363 7.79 -5.37 1.59
CA THR A 363 6.63 -6.11 2.12
C THR A 363 5.69 -6.53 1.00
N HIS A 364 5.55 -7.84 0.79
CA HIS A 364 4.56 -8.35 -0.16
C HIS A 364 3.14 -8.02 0.30
N ARG A 365 2.31 -7.49 -0.61
CA ARG A 365 0.86 -7.22 -0.40
C ARG A 365 0.04 -8.50 -0.22
N ARG A 366 0.12 -9.12 0.97
CA ARG A 366 -0.48 -10.43 1.29
C ARG A 366 -1.67 -10.34 2.25
N LEU A 367 -1.96 -9.19 2.84
CA LEU A 367 -3.09 -9.05 3.78
C LEU A 367 -4.43 -9.08 3.03
N LYS A 368 -5.18 -10.16 3.24
CA LYS A 368 -6.54 -10.31 2.76
C LYS A 368 -7.46 -9.38 3.55
N GLY A 369 -8.55 -8.89 2.94
CA GLY A 369 -9.45 -7.93 3.59
C GLY A 369 -10.03 -8.36 4.94
N ARG A 370 -10.11 -9.68 5.22
CA ARG A 370 -10.48 -10.22 6.55
C ARG A 370 -9.45 -9.90 7.65
N HIS A 371 -8.16 -9.91 7.31
CA HIS A 371 -7.07 -9.63 8.24
C HIS A 371 -7.04 -8.14 8.57
N VAL A 372 -7.12 -7.30 7.54
CA VAL A 372 -7.25 -5.82 7.66
C VAL A 372 -8.44 -5.45 8.54
N GLN A 373 -9.60 -6.06 8.31
CA GLN A 373 -10.80 -5.79 9.09
C GLN A 373 -10.73 -6.27 10.54
N LEU A 374 -9.94 -7.30 10.89
CA LEU A 374 -9.78 -7.74 12.29
C LEU A 374 -8.63 -7.06 13.01
N MET A 375 -7.51 -6.76 12.34
CA MET A 375 -6.42 -5.94 12.87
C MET A 375 -6.94 -4.55 13.26
N GLY A 376 -7.78 -3.95 12.40
CA GLY A 376 -8.52 -2.72 12.71
C GLY A 376 -9.57 -2.82 13.83
N ILE A 377 -9.75 -4.00 14.46
CA ILE A 377 -10.57 -4.16 15.69
C ILE A 377 -9.65 -4.49 16.87
N GLY A 378 -8.79 -5.50 16.72
CA GLY A 378 -7.94 -6.01 17.79
C GLY A 378 -6.79 -5.08 18.19
N GLY A 379 -6.39 -4.15 17.31
CA GLY A 379 -5.45 -3.08 17.63
C GLY A 379 -6.09 -1.93 18.42
N THR A 380 -7.42 -1.80 18.39
CA THR A 380 -8.14 -0.70 19.07
C THR A 380 -8.67 -1.12 20.43
N ILE A 381 -9.08 -2.38 20.58
CA ILE A 381 -9.52 -2.95 21.86
C ILE A 381 -8.26 -3.35 22.67
N GLY A 382 -7.74 -2.42 23.45
CA GLY A 382 -6.54 -2.61 24.28
C GLY A 382 -6.81 -2.84 25.77
N THR A 383 -5.73 -3.07 26.51
CA THR A 383 -5.67 -3.19 27.98
C THR A 383 -6.43 -2.10 28.74
N VAL A 384 -6.48 -0.89 28.16
CA VAL A 384 -7.10 0.28 28.76
C VAL A 384 -8.60 0.09 29.01
N LEU A 385 -9.32 -0.54 28.06
CA LEU A 385 -10.76 -0.79 28.16
C LEU A 385 -11.13 -1.80 29.26
N PHE A 386 -10.22 -2.72 29.60
CA PHE A 386 -10.48 -3.79 30.57
C PHE A 386 -9.95 -3.49 31.97
N VAL A 387 -8.83 -2.75 32.07
CA VAL A 387 -8.14 -2.47 33.33
C VAL A 387 -8.22 -0.99 33.69
N GLN A 388 -7.52 -0.12 32.93
CA GLN A 388 -7.32 1.28 33.32
C GLN A 388 -8.60 2.12 33.36
N ILE A 389 -9.67 1.72 32.67
CA ILE A 389 -11.00 2.33 32.79
C ILE A 389 -11.50 2.39 34.25
N GLY A 390 -11.02 1.49 35.12
CA GLY A 390 -11.26 1.53 36.56
C GLY A 390 -10.72 2.78 37.26
N GLN A 391 -9.57 3.33 36.84
CA GLN A 391 -9.06 4.59 37.39
C GLN A 391 -10.00 5.77 37.10
N GLY A 392 -10.55 5.82 35.87
CA GLY A 392 -11.53 6.83 35.49
C GLY A 392 -12.83 6.69 36.30
N LEU A 393 -13.33 5.47 36.46
CA LEU A 393 -14.47 5.21 37.32
C LEU A 393 -14.23 5.71 38.75
N LEU A 394 -13.11 5.32 39.40
CA LEU A 394 -12.78 5.73 40.77
C LEU A 394 -12.71 7.25 40.96
N LYS A 395 -12.09 7.97 40.00
CA LYS A 395 -11.79 9.41 40.14
C LYS A 395 -12.90 10.33 39.63
N GLY A 396 -13.68 9.90 38.63
CA GLY A 396 -14.73 10.73 38.03
C GLY A 396 -16.16 10.27 38.31
N GLY A 397 -16.38 9.01 38.67
CA GLY A 397 -17.72 8.44 38.77
C GLY A 397 -18.30 8.00 37.42
N PRO A 398 -19.36 7.18 37.43
CA PRO A 398 -19.84 6.47 36.23
C PRO A 398 -20.48 7.41 35.17
N GLY A 399 -21.12 8.49 35.60
CA GLY A 399 -21.68 9.52 34.71
C GLY A 399 -20.61 10.33 34.01
N SER A 400 -19.61 10.82 34.77
CA SER A 400 -18.42 11.48 34.20
C SER A 400 -17.72 10.60 33.16
N LEU A 401 -17.50 9.33 33.50
CA LEU A 401 -16.83 8.36 32.64
C LEU A 401 -17.60 8.16 31.31
N PHE A 402 -18.91 7.93 31.39
CA PHE A 402 -19.76 7.74 30.22
C PHE A 402 -19.82 8.98 29.31
N ILE A 403 -19.99 10.18 29.89
CA ILE A 403 -20.03 11.43 29.12
C ILE A 403 -18.66 11.69 28.48
N ALA A 404 -17.56 11.49 29.21
CA ALA A 404 -16.20 11.70 28.70
C ALA A 404 -15.86 10.77 27.54
N PHE A 405 -16.17 9.47 27.64
CA PHE A 405 -15.94 8.50 26.56
C PHE A 405 -16.82 8.81 25.34
N THR A 406 -18.09 9.18 25.55
CA THR A 406 -19.00 9.58 24.46
C THR A 406 -18.54 10.85 23.75
N PHE A 407 -18.12 11.85 24.52
CA PHE A 407 -17.63 13.12 23.98
C PHE A 407 -16.31 12.93 23.23
N TRP A 408 -15.35 12.20 23.80
CA TRP A 408 -14.06 11.96 23.15
C TRP A 408 -14.17 11.13 21.87
N CYS A 409 -15.07 10.14 21.81
CA CYS A 409 -15.38 9.42 20.57
C CYS A 409 -15.64 10.40 19.41
N SER A 410 -16.39 11.49 19.61
CA SER A 410 -16.69 12.43 18.52
C SER A 410 -15.44 13.08 17.89
N PHE A 411 -14.40 13.40 18.67
CA PHE A 411 -13.13 13.91 18.16
C PHE A 411 -12.34 12.83 17.41
N VAL A 412 -12.27 11.60 17.94
CA VAL A 412 -11.57 10.48 17.27
C VAL A 412 -12.26 10.11 15.96
N LEU A 413 -13.59 10.19 15.89
CA LEU A 413 -14.34 9.97 14.66
C LEU A 413 -14.04 11.05 13.61
N ALA A 414 -13.88 12.32 14.03
CA ALA A 414 -13.46 13.41 13.15
C ALA A 414 -12.04 13.20 12.58
N VAL A 415 -11.08 12.83 13.44
CA VAL A 415 -9.73 12.41 13.05
C VAL A 415 -9.77 11.21 12.09
N THR A 416 -10.58 10.20 12.41
CA THR A 416 -10.78 9.00 11.58
C THR A 416 -11.25 9.34 10.17
N MET A 417 -12.19 10.27 10.00
CA MET A 417 -12.65 10.68 8.66
C MET A 417 -11.54 11.35 7.84
N CYS A 418 -10.69 12.16 8.48
CA CYS A 418 -9.55 12.82 7.84
C CYS A 418 -8.58 11.79 7.26
N ILE A 419 -8.20 10.80 8.08
CA ILE A 419 -7.29 9.71 7.71
C ILE A 419 -7.91 8.83 6.62
N ALA A 420 -9.17 8.41 6.82
CA ALA A 420 -9.88 7.52 5.91
C ALA A 420 -9.94 8.07 4.48
N GLU A 421 -10.13 9.38 4.32
CA GLU A 421 -10.19 10.05 3.02
C GLU A 421 -8.82 10.10 2.31
N MET A 422 -7.76 10.52 3.01
CA MET A 422 -6.40 10.55 2.45
C MET A 422 -5.89 9.13 2.11
N VAL A 423 -6.03 8.20 3.05
CA VAL A 423 -5.52 6.83 2.94
C VAL A 423 -6.27 6.04 1.87
N SER A 424 -7.60 6.20 1.75
CA SER A 424 -8.38 5.53 0.70
C SER A 424 -8.08 6.10 -0.70
N TYR A 425 -7.67 7.37 -0.79
CA TYR A 425 -7.27 7.98 -2.06
C TYR A 425 -5.87 7.52 -2.51
N THR A 426 -4.87 7.66 -1.63
CA THR A 426 -3.45 7.30 -1.89
C THR A 426 -2.96 6.24 -0.90
N PRO A 427 -3.36 4.96 -1.07
CA PRO A 427 -2.96 3.89 -0.16
C PRO A 427 -1.47 3.58 -0.31
N ILE A 428 -0.69 3.96 0.69
CA ILE A 428 0.75 3.77 0.78
C ILE A 428 1.11 3.22 2.17
N SER A 429 2.28 2.59 2.29
CA SER A 429 2.84 2.15 3.57
C SER A 429 3.15 3.36 4.47
N SER A 430 2.95 3.18 5.79
CA SER A 430 3.17 4.22 6.82
C SER A 430 2.58 5.60 6.46
N PRO A 431 1.29 5.69 6.10
CA PRO A 431 0.73 6.87 5.46
C PRO A 431 0.72 8.10 6.37
N PHE A 432 0.61 7.94 7.70
CA PHE A 432 0.69 9.06 8.65
C PHE A 432 2.01 9.85 8.52
N ILE A 433 3.12 9.12 8.47
CA ILE A 433 4.48 9.69 8.41
C ILE A 433 4.71 10.35 7.04
N ARG A 434 4.34 9.63 5.98
CA ARG A 434 4.59 10.04 4.59
C ARG A 434 3.63 11.11 4.07
N PHE A 435 2.38 11.15 4.52
CA PHE A 435 1.45 12.22 4.16
C PHE A 435 1.81 13.56 4.80
N ALA A 436 2.29 13.57 6.04
CA ALA A 436 2.79 14.80 6.67
C ALA A 436 3.94 15.42 5.86
N GLY A 437 4.89 14.59 5.41
CA GLY A 437 5.96 14.99 4.48
C GLY A 437 5.45 15.45 3.11
N ARG A 438 4.49 14.71 2.52
CA ARG A 438 3.98 14.96 1.17
C ARG A 438 3.06 16.18 1.04
N TYR A 439 2.22 16.43 2.03
CA TYR A 439 1.17 17.45 1.96
C TYR A 439 1.46 18.70 2.79
N VAL A 440 2.38 18.65 3.76
CA VAL A 440 2.70 19.80 4.63
C VAL A 440 4.15 20.22 4.45
N ASP A 441 5.09 19.46 5.00
CA ASP A 441 6.53 19.71 4.91
C ASP A 441 7.32 18.49 5.40
N ASP A 442 8.53 18.29 4.86
CA ASP A 442 9.39 17.15 5.17
C ASP A 442 9.85 17.11 6.64
N ALA A 443 10.05 18.26 7.29
CA ALA A 443 10.41 18.38 8.69
C ALA A 443 9.22 18.02 9.61
N LEU A 444 7.99 18.38 9.23
CA LEU A 444 6.80 17.88 9.93
C LEU A 444 6.67 16.36 9.76
N GLY A 445 6.92 15.84 8.56
CA GLY A 445 6.98 14.39 8.32
C GLY A 445 8.02 13.66 9.17
N PHE A 446 9.19 14.29 9.41
CA PHE A 446 10.21 13.78 10.34
C PHE A 446 9.71 13.80 11.79
N ALA A 447 9.17 14.92 12.25
CA ALA A 447 8.70 15.09 13.63
C ALA A 447 7.52 14.16 13.97
N THR A 448 6.48 14.13 13.12
CA THR A 448 5.33 13.22 13.26
C THR A 448 5.78 11.75 13.22
N GLY A 449 6.74 11.42 12.37
CA GLY A 449 7.28 10.07 12.29
C GLY A 449 7.99 9.60 13.54
N TRP A 450 8.90 10.41 14.10
CA TRP A 450 9.57 10.10 15.37
C TRP A 450 8.59 10.08 16.55
N ASN A 451 7.62 10.99 16.59
CA ASN A 451 6.57 10.97 17.62
C ASN A 451 5.69 9.70 17.54
N PHE A 452 5.36 9.23 16.33
CA PHE A 452 4.65 7.96 16.13
C PHE A 452 5.50 6.74 16.51
N PHE A 453 6.82 6.75 16.25
CA PHE A 453 7.71 5.72 16.74
C PHE A 453 7.77 5.67 18.28
N ILE A 454 7.90 6.83 18.94
CA ILE A 454 7.94 6.93 20.40
C ILE A 454 6.63 6.44 21.02
N LEU A 455 5.48 6.83 20.44
CA LEU A 455 4.15 6.37 20.83
C LEU A 455 4.08 4.83 20.89
N GLU A 456 4.36 4.17 19.78
CA GLU A 456 4.32 2.70 19.65
C GLU A 456 5.37 2.02 20.53
N ALA A 457 6.58 2.57 20.63
CA ALA A 457 7.65 1.97 21.43
C ALA A 457 7.38 2.04 22.95
N MET A 458 6.69 3.08 23.42
CA MET A 458 6.36 3.29 24.85
C MET A 458 5.11 2.51 25.29
N LEU A 459 4.25 2.12 24.35
CA LEU A 459 3.18 1.15 24.59
C LEU A 459 3.73 -0.25 24.96
N VAL A 460 4.94 -0.63 24.52
CA VAL A 460 5.56 -1.93 24.87
C VAL A 460 5.83 -2.08 26.38
N PRO A 461 6.60 -1.20 27.05
CA PRO A 461 6.79 -1.30 28.51
C PRO A 461 5.49 -1.04 29.30
N PHE A 462 4.52 -0.31 28.75
CA PHE A 462 3.18 -0.16 29.33
C PHE A 462 2.48 -1.53 29.42
N GLU A 463 2.45 -2.31 28.35
CA GLU A 463 1.81 -3.64 28.36
C GLU A 463 2.56 -4.66 29.24
N VAL A 464 3.91 -4.60 29.29
CA VAL A 464 4.69 -5.42 30.26
C VAL A 464 4.30 -5.09 31.71
N THR A 465 4.10 -3.81 32.02
CA THR A 465 3.67 -3.33 33.34
C THR A 465 2.25 -3.80 33.66
N ALA A 466 1.32 -3.73 32.70
CA ALA A 466 -0.04 -4.22 32.86
C ALA A 466 -0.11 -5.74 33.07
N CYS A 467 0.65 -6.54 32.32
CA CYS A 467 0.75 -7.99 32.53
C CYS A 467 1.19 -8.34 33.97
N ASN A 468 2.18 -7.64 34.52
CA ASN A 468 2.64 -7.83 35.89
C ASN A 468 1.55 -7.48 36.93
N ILE A 469 0.77 -6.41 36.72
CA ILE A 469 -0.37 -6.05 37.57
C ILE A 469 -1.46 -7.14 37.52
N ILE A 470 -1.79 -7.65 36.33
CA ILE A 470 -2.81 -8.69 36.15
C ILE A 470 -2.39 -10.02 36.78
N MET A 471 -1.10 -10.38 36.70
CA MET A 471 -0.56 -11.62 37.29
C MET A 471 -0.64 -11.65 38.83
N ARG A 472 -0.51 -10.49 39.49
CA ARG A 472 -0.67 -10.34 40.95
C ARG A 472 -2.07 -10.70 41.47
N PHE A 473 -3.05 -10.90 40.59
CA PHE A 473 -4.36 -11.45 40.93
C PHE A 473 -4.28 -12.91 41.43
N TRP A 474 -3.39 -13.73 40.87
CA TRP A 474 -3.24 -15.15 41.25
C TRP A 474 -2.07 -15.39 42.20
N THR A 475 -0.96 -14.68 42.05
CA THR A 475 0.23 -14.89 42.89
C THR A 475 1.13 -13.66 42.97
N ASP A 476 1.71 -13.44 44.13
CA ASP A 476 2.76 -12.49 44.46
C ASP A 476 4.13 -13.16 44.64
N ALA A 477 4.20 -14.50 44.60
CA ALA A 477 5.42 -15.28 44.78
C ALA A 477 6.43 -15.14 43.62
N ILE A 478 5.98 -14.67 42.44
CA ILE A 478 6.84 -14.44 41.28
C ILE A 478 7.39 -13.00 41.36
N PRO A 479 8.72 -12.80 41.48
CA PRO A 479 9.29 -11.46 41.51
C PRO A 479 9.02 -10.71 40.21
N THR A 480 8.69 -9.41 40.30
CA THR A 480 8.41 -8.56 39.13
C THR A 480 9.56 -8.55 38.11
N VAL A 481 10.82 -8.68 38.55
CA VAL A 481 12.01 -8.91 37.68
C VAL A 481 11.80 -10.08 36.73
N VAL A 482 11.37 -11.23 37.25
CA VAL A 482 11.20 -12.48 36.49
C VAL A 482 10.07 -12.34 35.49
N MET A 483 8.96 -11.70 35.90
CA MET A 483 7.82 -11.43 35.03
C MET A 483 8.21 -10.57 33.82
N ILE A 484 8.96 -9.49 34.05
CA ILE A 484 9.47 -8.59 32.99
C ILE A 484 10.35 -9.38 32.02
N ILE A 485 11.34 -10.13 32.51
CA ILE A 485 12.26 -10.89 31.67
C ILE A 485 11.51 -11.93 30.83
N VAL A 486 10.57 -12.67 31.41
CA VAL A 486 9.78 -13.69 30.69
C VAL A 486 8.97 -13.05 29.56
N ILE A 487 8.26 -11.95 29.81
CA ILE A 487 7.46 -11.28 28.78
C ILE A 487 8.35 -10.75 27.64
N ILE A 488 9.47 -10.10 27.97
CA ILE A 488 10.43 -9.60 26.97
C ILE A 488 10.99 -10.77 26.14
N VAL A 489 11.42 -11.88 26.76
CA VAL A 489 11.93 -13.06 26.05
C VAL A 489 10.87 -13.67 25.12
N LEU A 490 9.60 -13.73 25.54
CA LEU A 490 8.51 -14.17 24.67
C LEU A 490 8.30 -13.23 23.48
N TYR A 491 8.37 -11.90 23.69
CA TYR A 491 8.33 -10.92 22.60
C TYR A 491 9.50 -11.06 21.63
N VAL A 492 10.72 -11.34 22.10
CA VAL A 492 11.88 -11.68 21.25
C VAL A 492 11.59 -12.93 20.42
N ALA A 493 11.12 -14.00 21.05
CA ALA A 493 10.84 -15.27 20.39
C ALA A 493 9.80 -15.11 19.26
N ILE A 494 8.69 -14.41 19.53
CA ILE A 494 7.63 -14.18 18.53
C ILE A 494 8.15 -13.31 17.38
N ASN A 495 8.81 -12.19 17.67
CA ASN A 495 9.23 -11.22 16.65
C ASN A 495 10.46 -11.64 15.83
N LEU A 496 11.26 -12.61 16.29
CA LEU A 496 12.40 -13.14 15.52
C LEU A 496 12.10 -14.50 14.86
N LEU A 497 11.29 -15.37 15.48
CA LEU A 497 11.10 -16.75 15.00
C LEU A 497 9.78 -16.94 14.24
N ALA A 498 8.70 -16.27 14.67
CA ALA A 498 7.33 -16.59 14.27
C ALA A 498 6.69 -15.59 13.27
N VAL A 499 7.46 -14.70 12.66
CA VAL A 499 6.95 -13.60 11.80
C VAL A 499 6.06 -14.08 10.65
N HIS A 500 6.29 -15.28 10.10
CA HIS A 500 5.40 -15.87 9.08
C HIS A 500 4.00 -16.25 9.58
N TYR A 501 3.84 -16.47 10.90
CA TYR A 501 2.56 -16.82 11.53
C TYR A 501 1.90 -15.65 12.25
N PHE A 502 2.64 -14.55 12.51
CA PHE A 502 2.17 -13.37 13.24
C PHE A 502 0.78 -12.88 12.79
N GLY A 503 0.55 -12.76 11.48
CA GLY A 503 -0.73 -12.25 10.95
C GLY A 503 -1.95 -13.15 11.19
N GLU A 504 -1.77 -14.48 11.30
CA GLU A 504 -2.84 -15.41 11.67
C GLU A 504 -2.99 -15.51 13.20
N VAL A 505 -1.88 -15.46 13.96
CA VAL A 505 -1.93 -15.42 15.44
C VAL A 505 -2.67 -14.16 15.92
N GLU A 506 -2.34 -12.99 15.38
CA GLU A 506 -2.99 -11.73 15.77
C GLU A 506 -4.45 -11.66 15.29
N PHE A 507 -4.81 -12.33 14.19
CA PHE A 507 -6.21 -12.50 13.80
C PHE A 507 -7.02 -13.25 14.87
N TRP A 508 -6.49 -14.36 15.41
CA TRP A 508 -7.16 -15.11 16.48
C TRP A 508 -7.16 -14.36 17.81
N ALA A 509 -6.07 -13.67 18.15
CA ALA A 509 -5.99 -12.83 19.34
C ALA A 509 -7.02 -11.69 19.27
N ALA A 510 -7.09 -10.96 18.14
CA ALA A 510 -8.09 -9.92 17.90
C ALA A 510 -9.53 -10.42 18.03
N LEU A 511 -9.84 -11.62 17.52
CA LEU A 511 -11.14 -12.25 17.71
C LEU A 511 -11.43 -12.51 19.20
N GLY A 512 -10.44 -13.00 19.95
CA GLY A 512 -10.53 -13.19 21.40
C GLY A 512 -10.86 -11.90 22.15
N LYS A 513 -10.22 -10.77 21.79
CA LYS A 513 -10.49 -9.43 22.37
C LYS A 513 -11.94 -8.98 22.15
N VAL A 514 -12.48 -9.23 20.95
CA VAL A 514 -13.90 -8.93 20.62
C VAL A 514 -14.86 -9.81 21.40
N LEU A 515 -14.59 -11.12 21.49
CA LEU A 515 -15.41 -12.06 22.27
C LEU A 515 -15.38 -11.73 23.77
N LEU A 516 -14.24 -11.29 24.30
CA LEU A 516 -14.12 -10.79 25.67
C LEU A 516 -14.99 -9.55 25.88
N ALA A 517 -14.90 -8.54 25.01
CA ALA A 517 -15.69 -7.31 25.13
C ALA A 517 -17.21 -7.60 25.07
N LEU A 518 -17.66 -8.41 24.10
CA LEU A 518 -19.06 -8.85 24.00
C LEU A 518 -19.51 -9.67 25.21
N GLY A 519 -18.65 -10.56 25.71
CA GLY A 519 -18.90 -11.36 26.90
C GLY A 519 -19.05 -10.52 28.16
N LEU A 520 -18.27 -9.45 28.32
CA LEU A 520 -18.38 -8.51 29.44
C LEU A 520 -19.64 -7.63 29.36
N ILE A 521 -20.05 -7.21 28.16
CA ILE A 521 -21.32 -6.50 27.93
C ILE A 521 -22.51 -7.40 28.30
N LEU A 522 -22.52 -8.65 27.80
CA LEU A 522 -23.57 -9.63 28.11
C LEU A 522 -23.59 -9.99 29.60
N PHE A 523 -22.41 -10.21 30.20
CA PHE A 523 -22.27 -10.43 31.64
C PHE A 523 -22.92 -9.29 32.43
N THR A 524 -22.62 -8.03 32.09
CA THR A 524 -23.19 -6.85 32.75
C THR A 524 -24.71 -6.87 32.72
N PHE A 525 -25.29 -7.12 31.54
CA PHE A 525 -26.74 -7.20 31.37
C PHE A 525 -27.36 -8.33 32.22
N ILE A 526 -26.75 -9.52 32.23
CA ILE A 526 -27.24 -10.66 33.03
C ILE A 526 -27.17 -10.35 34.52
N VAL A 527 -26.05 -9.82 35.04
CA VAL A 527 -25.93 -9.59 36.48
C VAL A 527 -26.77 -8.41 36.97
N MET A 528 -26.95 -7.34 36.18
CA MET A 528 -27.72 -6.16 36.58
C MET A 528 -29.23 -6.46 36.72
N VAL A 529 -29.76 -7.45 35.99
CA VAL A 529 -31.16 -7.90 36.07
C VAL A 529 -31.39 -9.03 37.09
N GLY A 530 -30.41 -9.33 37.95
CA GLY A 530 -30.53 -10.34 39.01
C GLY A 530 -30.00 -11.74 38.65
N GLY A 531 -29.42 -11.93 37.48
CA GLY A 531 -28.75 -13.18 37.06
C GLY A 531 -27.39 -13.41 37.74
N ASN A 532 -27.30 -13.16 39.04
CA ASN A 532 -26.10 -13.29 39.87
C ASN A 532 -26.36 -14.19 41.10
N PRO A 533 -25.33 -14.76 41.76
CA PRO A 533 -25.50 -15.66 42.91
C PRO A 533 -26.31 -15.06 44.06
N LYS A 534 -26.25 -13.73 44.25
CA LYS A 534 -26.98 -12.98 45.28
C LYS A 534 -28.44 -12.70 44.91
N ARG A 535 -28.85 -13.02 43.68
CA ARG A 535 -30.16 -12.69 43.07
C ARG A 535 -30.50 -11.19 43.17
N ASP A 536 -29.48 -10.34 43.22
CA ASP A 536 -29.63 -8.90 43.47
C ASP A 536 -29.87 -8.14 42.17
N VAL A 537 -31.05 -7.52 42.03
CA VAL A 537 -31.37 -6.64 40.90
C VAL A 537 -30.86 -5.23 41.19
N PHE A 538 -29.57 -4.99 40.92
CA PHE A 538 -28.95 -3.70 41.20
C PHE A 538 -29.18 -2.67 40.08
N GLY A 539 -29.28 -3.05 38.81
CA GLY A 539 -29.49 -2.10 37.72
C GLY A 539 -28.54 -0.89 37.78
N PHE A 540 -29.09 0.32 37.71
CA PHE A 540 -28.34 1.58 37.84
C PHE A 540 -28.13 2.05 39.30
N ARG A 541 -28.08 1.15 40.29
CA ARG A 541 -27.91 1.51 41.72
C ARG A 541 -26.71 2.42 41.97
N TYR A 542 -25.55 2.10 41.39
CA TYR A 542 -24.32 2.86 41.63
C TYR A 542 -24.28 4.27 41.02
N TRP A 543 -25.14 4.53 40.03
CA TRP A 543 -25.37 5.89 39.50
C TRP A 543 -26.19 6.76 40.47
N LYS A 544 -26.88 6.15 41.44
CA LYS A 544 -27.64 6.85 42.50
C LYS A 544 -26.89 6.88 43.84
N THR A 545 -26.19 5.80 44.18
CA THR A 545 -25.49 5.63 45.46
C THR A 545 -24.25 4.75 45.23
N PRO A 546 -23.01 5.27 45.35
CA PRO A 546 -22.63 6.59 45.89
C PRO A 546 -23.00 7.79 45.01
N GLY A 547 -23.23 7.61 43.71
CA GLY A 547 -23.72 8.67 42.81
C GLY A 547 -23.07 8.66 41.43
N ALA A 548 -23.60 9.46 40.51
CA ALA A 548 -23.14 9.48 39.12
C ALA A 548 -21.81 10.23 38.90
N PHE A 549 -21.47 11.18 39.77
CA PHE A 549 -20.30 12.06 39.61
C PHE A 549 -19.49 12.06 40.90
N ALA A 550 -18.26 11.55 40.84
CA ALA A 550 -17.31 11.62 41.93
C ALA A 550 -16.65 13.01 41.96
N GLU A 551 -16.22 13.42 43.15
CA GLU A 551 -15.54 14.69 43.39
C GLU A 551 -14.03 14.46 43.48
N LEU A 552 -13.26 15.21 42.67
CA LEU A 552 -11.81 15.07 42.56
C LEU A 552 -11.11 16.38 42.91
N TYR A 553 -10.11 16.31 43.79
CA TYR A 553 -9.28 17.42 44.31
C TYR A 553 -10.01 18.48 45.15
N TYR A 554 -11.26 18.80 44.84
CA TYR A 554 -12.09 19.77 45.54
C TYR A 554 -13.50 19.20 45.74
N GLU A 555 -14.28 19.81 46.63
CA GLU A 555 -15.68 19.44 46.85
C GLU A 555 -16.64 20.11 45.83
N GLY A 556 -17.84 19.56 45.70
CA GLY A 556 -18.94 20.13 44.93
C GLY A 556 -18.75 20.13 43.41
N ALA A 557 -19.31 21.15 42.74
CA ALA A 557 -19.37 21.22 41.27
C ALA A 557 -17.98 21.27 40.60
N LEU A 558 -17.01 21.94 41.25
CA LEU A 558 -15.65 22.08 40.76
C LEU A 558 -14.87 20.76 40.89
N GLY A 559 -15.11 20.00 41.98
CA GLY A 559 -14.65 18.62 42.12
C GLY A 559 -15.18 17.68 41.03
N LYS A 560 -16.48 17.76 40.73
CA LYS A 560 -17.13 16.97 39.67
C LYS A 560 -16.61 17.32 38.27
N TRP A 561 -16.29 18.59 38.03
CA TRP A 561 -15.64 19.02 36.79
C TRP A 561 -14.26 18.40 36.62
N PHE A 562 -13.42 18.39 37.66
CA PHE A 562 -12.12 17.72 37.59
C PHE A 562 -12.22 16.20 37.47
N GLY A 563 -13.22 15.59 38.10
CA GLY A 563 -13.56 14.18 37.89
C GLY A 563 -13.90 13.87 36.43
N PHE A 564 -14.73 14.69 35.80
CA PHE A 564 -15.01 14.62 34.35
C PHE A 564 -13.75 14.85 33.50
N LEU A 565 -12.95 15.86 33.82
CA LEU A 565 -11.74 16.20 33.07
C LEU A 565 -10.71 15.07 33.14
N HIS A 566 -10.57 14.40 34.29
CA HIS A 566 -9.74 13.22 34.42
C HIS A 566 -10.26 12.04 33.58
N CYS A 567 -11.56 11.79 33.56
CA CYS A 567 -12.17 10.80 32.67
C CYS A 567 -11.96 11.16 31.18
N LEU A 568 -11.90 12.44 30.82
CA LEU A 568 -11.70 12.90 29.44
C LEU A 568 -10.24 12.73 28.98
N VAL A 569 -9.26 13.01 29.85
CA VAL A 569 -7.85 12.67 29.61
C VAL A 569 -7.67 11.14 29.51
N LEU A 570 -8.33 10.36 30.37
CA LEU A 570 -8.28 8.90 30.25
C LEU A 570 -8.92 8.43 28.94
N ALA A 571 -10.06 9.00 28.53
CA ALA A 571 -10.70 8.68 27.25
C ALA A 571 -9.77 9.01 26.05
N SER A 572 -8.98 10.08 26.15
CA SER A 572 -8.05 10.50 25.10
C SER A 572 -6.85 9.58 24.89
N PHE A 573 -6.42 8.90 25.97
CA PHE A 573 -5.55 7.74 25.91
C PHE A 573 -6.26 6.49 25.34
N THR A 574 -7.46 6.21 25.87
CA THR A 574 -8.15 4.93 25.70
C THR A 574 -8.64 4.67 24.28
N ILE A 575 -9.06 5.71 23.55
CA ILE A 575 -9.73 5.57 22.26
C ILE A 575 -8.79 5.99 21.13
N ALA A 576 -8.12 4.99 20.55
CA ALA A 576 -7.27 5.07 19.35
C ALA A 576 -7.80 4.14 18.24
N GLY A 577 -7.09 4.01 17.11
CA GLY A 577 -7.42 3.00 16.09
C GLY A 577 -7.36 3.35 14.60
N PRO A 578 -7.61 4.60 14.14
CA PRO A 578 -7.59 4.88 12.70
C PRO A 578 -6.17 4.86 12.12
N ASP A 579 -5.16 5.06 12.97
CA ASP A 579 -3.74 4.77 12.76
C ASP A 579 -3.46 3.32 12.41
N TYR A 580 -3.90 2.36 13.23
CA TYR A 580 -3.68 0.93 12.96
C TYR A 580 -4.28 0.47 11.63
N VAL A 581 -5.50 0.93 11.30
CA VAL A 581 -6.11 0.66 9.99
C VAL A 581 -5.27 1.26 8.86
N ALA A 582 -4.80 2.49 9.04
CA ALA A 582 -4.00 3.18 8.02
C ALA A 582 -2.64 2.52 7.78
N MET A 583 -1.96 2.01 8.82
CA MET A 583 -0.69 1.29 8.65
C MET A 583 -0.83 0.07 7.71
N THR A 584 -1.94 -0.66 7.78
CA THR A 584 -2.19 -1.81 6.90
C THR A 584 -2.42 -1.43 5.41
N ALA A 585 -2.57 -0.14 5.07
CA ALA A 585 -2.92 0.30 3.71
C ALA A 585 -1.89 -0.12 2.64
N GLY A 586 -0.60 -0.13 2.99
CA GLY A 586 0.48 -0.56 2.09
C GLY A 586 0.46 -2.06 1.77
N GLU A 587 0.07 -2.89 2.74
CA GLU A 587 0.06 -4.36 2.67
C GLU A 587 -1.28 -4.97 2.22
N THR A 588 -2.35 -4.16 2.19
CA THR A 588 -3.72 -4.59 1.87
C THR A 588 -3.89 -4.93 0.38
N ALA A 589 -4.53 -6.07 0.08
CA ALA A 589 -5.02 -6.37 -1.27
C ALA A 589 -6.23 -5.49 -1.64
N SER A 590 -6.20 -4.86 -2.82
CA SER A 590 -7.23 -3.94 -3.33
C SER A 590 -7.64 -2.82 -2.35
N PRO A 591 -6.68 -2.00 -1.87
CA PRO A 591 -6.87 -1.09 -0.73
C PRO A 591 -8.00 -0.07 -0.93
N ARG A 592 -8.15 0.49 -2.15
CA ARG A 592 -9.21 1.47 -2.47
C ARG A 592 -10.64 0.93 -2.30
N GLN A 593 -10.83 -0.40 -2.28
CA GLN A 593 -12.13 -1.03 -2.03
C GLN A 593 -12.29 -1.55 -0.59
N VAL A 594 -11.19 -1.95 0.05
CA VAL A 594 -11.19 -2.55 1.39
C VAL A 594 -11.18 -1.48 2.49
N LEU A 595 -10.32 -0.47 2.36
CA LEU A 595 -10.08 0.53 3.41
C LEU A 595 -11.31 1.41 3.71
N PRO A 596 -12.10 1.90 2.73
CA PRO A 596 -13.34 2.63 3.02
C PRO A 596 -14.34 1.83 3.88
N ARG A 597 -14.39 0.51 3.69
CA ARG A 597 -15.25 -0.39 4.49
C ARG A 597 -14.65 -0.64 5.88
N ALA A 598 -13.34 -0.82 5.97
CA ALA A 598 -12.64 -0.97 7.24
C ALA A 598 -12.79 0.26 8.14
N PHE A 599 -12.53 1.47 7.64
CA PHE A 599 -12.70 2.72 8.39
C PHE A 599 -14.15 2.95 8.84
N LYS A 600 -15.15 2.71 7.98
CA LYS A 600 -16.57 2.75 8.38
C LYS A 600 -16.88 1.75 9.49
N ALA A 601 -16.31 0.55 9.43
CA ALA A 601 -16.54 -0.45 10.46
C ALA A 601 -15.86 -0.06 11.80
N VAL A 602 -14.66 0.53 11.77
CA VAL A 602 -13.99 1.08 12.95
C VAL A 602 -14.82 2.19 13.60
N PHE A 603 -15.38 3.12 12.82
CA PHE A 603 -16.29 4.18 13.32
C PHE A 603 -17.40 3.61 14.23
N TYR A 604 -18.15 2.61 13.75
CA TYR A 604 -19.24 2.01 14.54
C TYR A 604 -18.74 1.17 15.71
N ARG A 605 -17.63 0.42 15.53
CA ARG A 605 -17.09 -0.50 16.55
C ARG A 605 -16.44 0.24 17.71
N LEU A 606 -15.64 1.29 17.46
CA LEU A 606 -15.08 2.14 18.50
C LEU A 606 -16.20 2.73 19.36
N THR A 607 -17.15 3.39 18.71
CA THR A 607 -18.30 4.00 19.39
C THR A 607 -19.06 2.96 20.22
N PHE A 608 -19.35 1.78 19.66
CA PHE A 608 -20.04 0.72 20.38
C PHE A 608 -19.26 0.23 21.61
N PHE A 609 -18.03 -0.27 21.45
CA PHE A 609 -17.30 -0.91 22.56
C PHE A 609 -16.85 0.08 23.65
N PHE A 610 -16.45 1.30 23.31
CA PHE A 610 -15.97 2.26 24.30
C PHE A 610 -17.11 2.97 25.04
N VAL A 611 -18.18 3.39 24.34
CA VAL A 611 -19.34 4.02 24.98
C VAL A 611 -20.15 3.01 25.78
N LEU A 612 -20.42 1.82 25.22
CA LEU A 612 -21.13 0.78 25.97
C LEU A 612 -20.25 0.17 27.08
N GLY A 613 -18.94 0.04 26.85
CA GLY A 613 -17.99 -0.43 27.87
C GLY A 613 -17.92 0.48 29.09
N SER A 614 -17.81 1.80 28.90
CA SER A 614 -17.85 2.79 29.99
C SER A 614 -19.19 2.77 30.76
N LEU A 615 -20.31 2.64 30.04
CA LEU A 615 -21.64 2.45 30.65
C LEU A 615 -21.69 1.17 31.49
N CYS A 616 -21.23 0.04 30.94
CA CYS A 616 -21.22 -1.25 31.63
C CYS A 616 -20.34 -1.22 32.89
N VAL A 617 -19.14 -0.66 32.82
CA VAL A 617 -18.23 -0.50 33.97
C VAL A 617 -18.89 0.33 35.06
N GLY A 618 -19.54 1.45 34.70
CA GLY A 618 -20.25 2.30 35.65
C GLY A 618 -21.54 1.69 36.23
N ILE A 619 -22.11 0.67 35.58
CA ILE A 619 -23.23 -0.14 36.11
C ILE A 619 -22.68 -1.23 37.06
N LEU A 620 -21.54 -1.84 36.76
CA LEU A 620 -21.01 -3.01 37.47
C LEU A 620 -20.42 -2.71 38.84
N VAL A 621 -19.74 -1.57 39.00
CA VAL A 621 -18.93 -1.24 40.20
C VAL A 621 -19.20 0.21 40.61
N PRO A 622 -19.35 0.52 41.91
CA PRO A 622 -19.39 1.90 42.39
C PRO A 622 -18.00 2.53 42.36
N TYR A 623 -17.95 3.86 42.30
CA TYR A 623 -16.67 4.58 42.24
C TYR A 623 -15.89 4.58 43.57
N ASP A 624 -16.52 4.21 44.68
CA ASP A 624 -15.92 4.13 46.02
C ASP A 624 -15.48 2.71 46.41
N ASP A 625 -15.39 1.78 45.45
CA ASP A 625 -15.00 0.39 45.73
C ASP A 625 -13.57 0.29 46.29
N ALA A 626 -13.49 -0.06 47.58
CA ALA A 626 -12.25 -0.13 48.33
C ALA A 626 -11.26 -1.18 47.79
N GLY A 627 -11.74 -2.27 47.18
CA GLY A 627 -10.90 -3.32 46.61
C GLY A 627 -10.21 -2.87 45.33
N MET A 628 -10.95 -2.21 44.44
CA MET A 628 -10.42 -1.59 43.23
C MET A 628 -9.50 -0.41 43.57
N ALA A 629 -9.86 0.42 44.56
CA ALA A 629 -9.00 1.49 45.06
C ALA A 629 -7.68 0.96 45.64
N ALA A 630 -7.70 -0.15 46.39
CA ALA A 630 -6.49 -0.81 46.89
C ALA A 630 -5.62 -1.37 45.74
N ALA A 631 -6.24 -1.99 44.72
CA ALA A 631 -5.51 -2.47 43.54
C ALA A 631 -4.68 -1.36 42.88
N PHE A 632 -5.29 -0.19 42.62
CA PHE A 632 -4.59 0.94 41.99
C PHE A 632 -3.67 1.72 42.94
N ARG A 633 -3.92 1.76 44.26
CA ARG A 633 -3.05 2.51 45.20
C ARG A 633 -1.84 1.71 45.68
N THR A 634 -1.98 0.41 45.91
CA THR A 634 -0.94 -0.40 46.58
C THR A 634 -0.53 -1.65 45.81
N GLY A 635 -1.20 -1.99 44.70
CA GLY A 635 -0.89 -3.21 43.93
C GLY A 635 -1.06 -4.49 44.75
N GLN A 636 -2.04 -4.48 45.67
CA GLN A 636 -2.28 -5.55 46.64
C GLN A 636 -2.53 -6.92 45.95
N PRO A 637 -1.90 -8.01 46.44
CA PRO A 637 -2.15 -9.36 45.93
C PRO A 637 -3.65 -9.72 45.97
N GLY A 638 -4.15 -10.33 44.89
CA GLY A 638 -5.55 -10.73 44.78
C GLY A 638 -6.56 -9.60 44.57
N ALA A 639 -6.17 -8.32 44.64
CA ALA A 639 -7.05 -7.20 44.32
C ALA A 639 -7.29 -7.13 42.79
N ALA A 640 -8.55 -6.95 42.38
CA ALA A 640 -8.92 -6.98 40.97
C ALA A 640 -8.80 -5.58 40.34
N ALA A 641 -7.75 -5.35 39.55
CA ALA A 641 -7.55 -4.10 38.82
C ALA A 641 -8.56 -3.89 37.68
N ALA A 642 -9.10 -4.96 37.12
CA ALA A 642 -10.16 -4.92 36.11
C ALA A 642 -11.55 -4.78 36.77
N PRO A 643 -12.37 -3.74 36.48
CA PRO A 643 -13.65 -3.52 37.14
C PRO A 643 -14.63 -4.69 36.99
N SER A 644 -14.64 -5.36 35.84
CA SER A 644 -15.49 -6.55 35.63
C SER A 644 -15.11 -7.71 36.57
N VAL A 645 -13.82 -7.93 36.80
CA VAL A 645 -13.31 -8.96 37.73
C VAL A 645 -13.60 -8.57 39.18
N ALA A 646 -13.51 -7.28 39.52
CA ALA A 646 -13.92 -6.76 40.84
C ALA A 646 -15.42 -7.00 41.10
N ALA A 647 -16.28 -6.71 40.12
CA ALA A 647 -17.71 -7.00 40.20
C ALA A 647 -17.99 -8.50 40.38
N MET A 648 -17.31 -9.38 39.63
CA MET A 648 -17.49 -10.83 39.75
C MET A 648 -17.11 -11.36 41.14
N LYS A 649 -16.00 -10.86 41.72
CA LYS A 649 -15.63 -11.18 43.11
C LYS A 649 -16.68 -10.70 44.10
N ARG A 650 -17.16 -9.46 43.97
CA ARG A 650 -18.17 -8.87 44.87
C ARG A 650 -19.55 -9.55 44.78
N LEU A 651 -19.85 -10.19 43.65
CA LEU A 651 -21.04 -11.01 43.44
C LEU A 651 -20.86 -12.48 43.86
N ASP A 652 -19.72 -12.84 44.46
CA ASP A 652 -19.33 -14.19 44.89
C ASP A 652 -19.38 -15.23 43.75
N ILE A 653 -18.98 -14.83 42.53
CA ILE A 653 -18.90 -15.73 41.38
C ILE A 653 -17.52 -16.43 41.42
N PRO A 654 -17.44 -17.76 41.59
CA PRO A 654 -16.18 -18.42 41.93
C PRO A 654 -15.20 -18.56 40.75
N VAL A 655 -15.68 -19.00 39.58
CA VAL A 655 -14.78 -19.41 38.46
C VAL A 655 -14.56 -18.29 37.44
N LEU A 656 -15.60 -17.49 37.15
CA LEU A 656 -15.56 -16.47 36.11
C LEU A 656 -14.44 -15.41 36.28
N PRO A 657 -14.09 -14.93 37.50
CA PRO A 657 -12.96 -14.02 37.70
C PRO A 657 -11.64 -14.56 37.10
N HIS A 658 -11.35 -15.85 37.28
CA HIS A 658 -10.11 -16.46 36.81
C HIS A 658 -10.09 -16.60 35.28
N ILE A 659 -11.22 -16.99 34.67
CA ILE A 659 -11.35 -17.08 33.20
C ILE A 659 -11.16 -15.69 32.58
N VAL A 660 -11.91 -14.70 33.06
CA VAL A 660 -11.89 -13.33 32.51
C VAL A 660 -10.50 -12.70 32.68
N ASN A 661 -9.90 -12.79 33.87
CA ASN A 661 -8.56 -12.25 34.09
C ASN A 661 -7.50 -12.94 33.23
N GLY A 662 -7.64 -14.25 32.95
CA GLY A 662 -6.77 -14.99 32.03
C GLY A 662 -6.89 -14.54 30.57
N VAL A 663 -8.12 -14.31 30.08
CA VAL A 663 -8.34 -13.79 28.72
C VAL A 663 -7.90 -12.32 28.60
N VAL A 664 -8.07 -11.52 29.66
CA VAL A 664 -7.51 -10.16 29.74
C VAL A 664 -5.98 -10.21 29.65
N LEU A 665 -5.30 -11.06 30.43
CA LEU A 665 -3.83 -11.22 30.37
C LEU A 665 -3.35 -11.57 28.95
N LEU A 666 -4.03 -12.50 28.26
CA LEU A 666 -3.71 -12.86 26.88
C LEU A 666 -3.93 -11.69 25.90
N SER A 667 -4.98 -10.88 26.11
CA SER A 667 -5.24 -9.65 25.34
C SER A 667 -4.13 -8.62 25.50
N VAL A 668 -3.69 -8.38 26.74
CA VAL A 668 -2.60 -7.44 27.11
C VAL A 668 -1.28 -7.88 26.47
N PHE A 669 -0.95 -9.16 26.58
CA PHE A 669 0.24 -9.74 25.97
C PHE A 669 0.24 -9.65 24.42
N SER A 670 -0.90 -9.94 23.77
CA SER A 670 -1.06 -9.75 22.31
C SER A 670 -0.88 -8.29 21.91
N ALA A 671 -1.48 -7.34 22.65
CA ALA A 671 -1.36 -5.92 22.37
C ALA A 671 0.11 -5.46 22.38
N GLY A 672 0.88 -5.79 23.42
CA GLY A 672 2.29 -5.41 23.52
C GLY A 672 3.18 -6.02 22.43
N ASN A 673 2.88 -7.25 22.01
CA ASN A 673 3.53 -7.88 20.87
C ASN A 673 3.23 -7.16 19.54
N SER A 674 1.99 -6.67 19.35
CA SER A 674 1.58 -5.88 18.19
C SER A 674 2.20 -4.47 18.19
N TYR A 675 2.31 -3.80 19.34
CA TYR A 675 2.99 -2.51 19.45
C TYR A 675 4.50 -2.64 19.16
N LEU A 676 5.15 -3.72 19.60
CA LEU A 676 6.55 -3.99 19.24
C LEU A 676 6.70 -4.17 17.72
N PHE A 677 5.80 -4.92 17.09
CA PHE A 677 5.75 -5.05 15.65
C PHE A 677 5.59 -3.67 14.98
N CYS A 678 4.55 -2.90 15.31
CA CYS A 678 4.30 -1.57 14.75
C CYS A 678 5.50 -0.62 14.95
N ALA A 679 6.00 -0.47 16.17
CA ALA A 679 7.17 0.36 16.48
C ALA A 679 8.40 0.01 15.62
N SER A 680 8.72 -1.28 15.51
CA SER A 680 9.87 -1.74 14.71
C SER A 680 9.71 -1.49 13.21
N ARG A 681 8.47 -1.53 12.69
CA ARG A 681 8.17 -1.25 11.27
C ARG A 681 8.12 0.25 10.99
N SER A 682 7.59 1.05 11.91
CA SER A 682 7.63 2.53 11.85
C SER A 682 9.08 3.05 11.82
N LEU A 683 9.95 2.52 12.69
CA LEU A 683 11.38 2.87 12.71
C LEU A 683 12.10 2.43 11.42
N TYR A 684 11.76 1.25 10.90
CA TYR A 684 12.29 0.78 9.61
C TYR A 684 11.85 1.68 8.44
N GLY A 685 10.58 2.09 8.40
CA GLY A 685 10.06 3.04 7.41
C GLY A 685 10.78 4.40 7.46
N LEU A 686 11.01 4.93 8.67
CA LEU A 686 11.84 6.14 8.86
C LEU A 686 13.26 5.96 8.32
N ALA A 687 13.87 4.80 8.52
CA ALA A 687 15.21 4.53 8.03
C ALA A 687 15.27 4.41 6.48
N LEU A 688 14.23 3.84 5.85
CA LEU A 688 14.09 3.81 4.38
C LEU A 688 13.98 5.23 3.80
N ASP A 689 13.17 6.09 4.43
CA ASP A 689 12.96 7.50 4.06
C ASP A 689 14.15 8.41 4.45
N ARG A 690 15.27 7.84 4.94
CA ARG A 690 16.46 8.54 5.46
C ARG A 690 16.19 9.51 6.63
N LYS A 691 15.05 9.35 7.30
CA LYS A 691 14.64 10.07 8.51
C LYS A 691 15.12 9.39 9.81
N ALA A 692 15.73 8.21 9.70
CA ALA A 692 16.49 7.54 10.76
C ALA A 692 17.81 6.93 10.21
N PRO A 693 18.78 6.56 11.07
CA PRO A 693 20.09 6.04 10.65
C PRO A 693 20.04 4.83 9.72
N ALA A 694 20.84 4.85 8.65
CA ALA A 694 20.78 3.86 7.57
C ALA A 694 21.08 2.41 8.00
N PHE A 695 21.79 2.17 9.11
CA PHE A 695 22.03 0.79 9.59
C PHE A 695 20.74 0.06 10.02
N LEU A 696 19.69 0.82 10.35
CA LEU A 696 18.37 0.30 10.73
C LEU A 696 17.63 -0.37 9.55
N THR A 697 18.01 -0.10 8.30
CA THR A 697 17.39 -0.74 7.12
C THR A 697 17.86 -2.19 6.89
N ARG A 698 18.66 -2.78 7.78
CA ARG A 698 19.20 -4.13 7.61
C ARG A 698 18.25 -5.20 8.16
N CYS A 699 17.69 -5.99 7.24
CA CYS A 699 16.80 -7.10 7.53
C CYS A 699 17.51 -8.46 7.60
N THR A 700 16.87 -9.42 8.28
CA THR A 700 17.22 -10.85 8.18
C THR A 700 16.78 -11.44 6.84
N SER A 701 17.23 -12.66 6.52
CA SER A 701 16.78 -13.42 5.34
C SER A 701 15.27 -13.70 5.29
N LYS A 702 14.56 -13.54 6.42
CA LYS A 702 13.10 -13.65 6.53
C LYS A 702 12.38 -12.29 6.49
N GLY A 703 13.08 -11.20 6.14
CA GLY A 703 12.51 -9.85 6.02
C GLY A 703 12.30 -9.11 7.35
N VAL A 704 12.93 -9.52 8.45
CA VAL A 704 12.75 -8.89 9.78
C VAL A 704 13.80 -7.81 10.02
N PRO A 705 13.44 -6.54 10.30
CA PRO A 705 14.40 -5.47 10.56
C PRO A 705 15.02 -5.60 11.96
N ILE A 706 16.09 -6.40 12.07
CA ILE A 706 16.61 -6.89 13.35
C ILE A 706 17.08 -5.78 14.28
N TYR A 707 17.72 -4.73 13.74
CA TYR A 707 18.16 -3.59 14.55
C TYR A 707 17.00 -2.74 15.05
N CYS A 708 15.94 -2.55 14.25
CA CYS A 708 14.73 -1.87 14.72
C CYS A 708 14.03 -2.64 15.84
N VAL A 709 13.93 -3.97 15.70
CA VAL A 709 13.39 -4.84 16.75
C VAL A 709 14.24 -4.76 18.01
N ALA A 710 15.58 -4.80 17.89
CA ALA A 710 16.49 -4.62 19.03
C ALA A 710 16.34 -3.26 19.72
N SER A 711 16.19 -2.15 18.97
CA SER A 711 15.96 -0.82 19.55
C SER A 711 14.68 -0.75 20.38
N VAL A 712 13.57 -1.33 19.90
CA VAL A 712 12.31 -1.37 20.66
C VAL A 712 12.42 -2.27 21.89
N LEU A 713 13.13 -3.39 21.79
CA LEU A 713 13.41 -4.27 22.92
C LEU A 713 14.26 -3.58 24.00
N VAL A 714 15.23 -2.73 23.62
CA VAL A 714 15.97 -1.89 24.58
C VAL A 714 15.04 -0.88 25.26
N ILE A 715 14.10 -0.27 24.54
CA ILE A 715 13.08 0.62 25.14
C ILE A 715 12.16 -0.15 26.10
N SER A 716 11.83 -1.41 25.81
CA SER A 716 11.01 -2.24 26.70
C SER A 716 11.64 -2.49 28.08
N LEU A 717 12.97 -2.33 28.22
CA LEU A 717 13.68 -2.38 29.50
C LEU A 717 13.24 -1.26 30.46
N LEU A 718 12.59 -0.19 30.00
CA LEU A 718 11.96 0.81 30.89
C LEU A 718 10.89 0.20 31.81
N SER A 719 10.36 -0.98 31.48
CA SER A 719 9.50 -1.75 32.40
C SER A 719 10.20 -2.15 33.71
N PHE A 720 11.55 -2.12 33.79
CA PHE A 720 12.30 -2.31 35.04
C PHE A 720 12.19 -1.13 36.03
N LEU A 721 11.62 0.02 35.64
CA LEU A 721 11.30 1.10 36.59
C LEU A 721 10.33 0.64 37.69
N GLN A 722 9.56 -0.44 37.44
CA GLN A 722 8.70 -1.10 38.43
C GLN A 722 9.46 -1.75 39.62
N LEU A 723 10.80 -1.75 39.59
CA LEU A 723 11.62 -2.23 40.71
C LEU A 723 11.94 -1.12 41.71
N SER A 724 12.08 0.12 41.23
CA SER A 724 12.37 1.30 42.05
C SER A 724 11.11 2.06 42.46
N GLN A 725 10.02 1.89 41.71
CA GLN A 725 8.72 2.53 41.93
C GLN A 725 7.59 1.50 41.80
N SER A 726 6.41 1.81 42.34
CA SER A 726 5.27 0.88 42.19
C SER A 726 4.85 0.75 40.73
N SER A 727 4.37 -0.44 40.34
CA SER A 727 3.93 -0.69 38.96
C SER A 727 2.87 0.30 38.47
N VAL A 728 2.02 0.84 39.35
CA VAL A 728 0.98 1.79 38.97
C VAL A 728 1.54 3.19 38.73
N VAL A 729 2.58 3.62 39.47
CA VAL A 729 3.25 4.91 39.21
C VAL A 729 3.90 4.91 37.83
N VAL A 730 4.68 3.86 37.53
CA VAL A 730 5.32 3.68 36.21
C VAL A 730 4.29 3.58 35.09
N LEU A 731 3.19 2.84 35.32
CA LEU A 731 2.09 2.75 34.37
C LEU A 731 1.48 4.13 34.06
N ASN A 732 1.29 4.98 35.07
CA ASN A 732 0.73 6.31 34.90
C ASN A 732 1.68 7.27 34.14
N TRP A 733 2.99 7.22 34.39
CA TRP A 733 3.98 7.98 33.61
C TRP A 733 4.00 7.55 32.13
N LEU A 734 3.95 6.25 31.85
CA LEU A 734 3.88 5.74 30.48
C LEU A 734 2.56 6.13 29.80
N VAL A 735 1.43 6.08 30.52
CA VAL A 735 0.12 6.54 30.03
C VAL A 735 0.19 8.02 29.64
N ALA A 736 0.72 8.89 30.48
CA ALA A 736 0.77 10.33 30.22
C ALA A 736 1.58 10.65 28.95
N LEU A 737 2.80 10.12 28.84
CA LEU A 737 3.66 10.30 27.66
C LEU A 737 3.03 9.75 26.37
N VAL A 738 2.44 8.54 26.42
CA VAL A 738 1.72 7.94 25.27
C VAL A 738 0.49 8.79 24.89
N THR A 739 -0.23 9.34 25.86
CA THR A 739 -1.38 10.23 25.62
C THR A 739 -0.96 11.50 24.90
N ALA A 740 0.11 12.17 25.36
CA ALA A 740 0.65 13.37 24.72
C ALA A 740 1.07 13.09 23.27
N SER A 741 1.87 12.04 23.02
CA SER A 741 2.27 11.66 21.67
C SER A 741 1.08 11.30 20.77
N GLN A 742 0.04 10.63 21.29
CA GLN A 742 -1.16 10.27 20.53
C GLN A 742 -1.94 11.52 20.09
N LEU A 743 -2.16 12.46 21.01
CA LEU A 743 -2.85 13.72 20.73
C LEU A 743 -2.11 14.58 19.70
N ILE A 744 -0.77 14.65 19.81
CA ILE A 744 0.08 15.34 18.81
C ILE A 744 -0.03 14.66 17.44
N ASN A 745 -0.03 13.33 17.35
CA ASN A 745 -0.20 12.61 16.08
C ASN A 745 -1.57 12.86 15.45
N PHE A 746 -2.65 12.90 16.25
CA PHE A 746 -3.99 13.21 15.74
C PHE A 746 -4.11 14.67 15.29
N ALA A 747 -3.51 15.63 16.01
CA ALA A 747 -3.40 17.02 15.55
C ALA A 747 -2.64 17.12 14.21
N CYS A 748 -1.48 16.47 14.10
CA CYS A 748 -0.70 16.41 12.86
C CYS A 748 -1.49 15.78 11.70
N ALA A 749 -2.28 14.74 11.96
CA ALA A 749 -3.14 14.12 10.94
C ALA A 749 -4.24 15.07 10.44
N CYS A 750 -4.86 15.86 11.32
CA CYS A 750 -5.83 16.88 10.93
C CYS A 750 -5.18 18.05 10.15
N ILE A 751 -4.00 18.53 10.55
CA ILE A 751 -3.23 19.53 9.79
C ILE A 751 -2.90 19.01 8.39
N THR A 752 -2.41 17.77 8.32
CA THR A 752 -2.10 17.08 7.06
C THR A 752 -3.31 16.98 6.13
N TYR A 753 -4.49 16.67 6.68
CA TYR A 753 -5.75 16.69 5.93
C TYR A 753 -6.13 18.08 5.43
N LEU A 754 -5.98 19.13 6.25
CA LEU A 754 -6.29 20.50 5.84
C LEU A 754 -5.41 20.95 4.66
N CYS A 755 -4.14 20.53 4.62
CA CYS A 755 -3.27 20.78 3.47
C CYS A 755 -3.62 19.91 2.25
N PHE A 756 -3.95 18.62 2.44
CA PHE A 756 -4.47 17.76 1.37
C PHE A 756 -5.74 18.36 0.72
N TYR A 757 -6.69 18.83 1.53
CA TYR A 757 -7.92 19.47 1.07
C TYR A 757 -7.64 20.79 0.32
N ARG A 758 -6.64 21.58 0.74
CA ARG A 758 -6.15 22.75 -0.02
C ARG A 758 -5.54 22.34 -1.36
N ALA A 759 -4.76 21.26 -1.41
CA ALA A 759 -4.17 20.74 -2.64
C ALA A 759 -5.24 20.27 -3.66
N LEU A 760 -6.28 19.56 -3.20
CA LEU A 760 -7.41 19.19 -4.06
C LEU A 760 -8.10 20.42 -4.68
N LYS A 761 -8.32 21.49 -3.89
CA LYS A 761 -8.87 22.75 -4.38
C LYS A 761 -7.96 23.44 -5.40
N ALA A 762 -6.66 23.50 -5.13
CA ALA A 762 -5.69 24.10 -6.04
C ALA A 762 -5.60 23.36 -7.38
N GLN A 763 -5.83 22.05 -7.39
CA GLN A 763 -5.83 21.20 -8.59
C GLN A 763 -7.21 21.09 -9.26
N ALA A 764 -8.22 21.85 -8.80
CA ALA A 764 -9.61 21.74 -9.25
C ALA A 764 -10.19 20.30 -9.23
N PHE A 765 -9.69 19.44 -8.32
CA PHE A 765 -10.10 18.05 -8.25
C PHE A 765 -11.48 17.92 -7.58
N ASP A 766 -12.43 17.31 -8.28
CA ASP A 766 -13.76 17.02 -7.74
C ASP A 766 -13.70 15.97 -6.62
N ARG A 767 -13.91 16.44 -5.39
CA ARG A 767 -13.96 15.62 -4.16
C ARG A 767 -14.96 14.46 -4.25
N ASN A 768 -16.01 14.57 -5.08
CA ASN A 768 -16.99 13.50 -5.24
C ASN A 768 -16.38 12.22 -5.86
N ARG A 769 -15.20 12.33 -6.48
CA ARG A 769 -14.45 11.20 -7.07
C ARG A 769 -13.60 10.42 -6.06
N LEU A 770 -13.54 10.83 -4.79
CA LEU A 770 -12.75 10.14 -3.77
C LEU A 770 -13.41 8.80 -3.34
N PRO A 771 -12.65 7.70 -3.15
CA PRO A 771 -13.19 6.40 -2.73
C PRO A 771 -13.85 6.38 -1.36
N TYR A 772 -13.53 7.35 -0.51
CA TYR A 772 -14.18 7.63 0.77
C TYR A 772 -14.33 9.14 0.89
N GLN A 773 -15.45 9.60 1.46
CA GLN A 773 -15.72 11.01 1.72
C GLN A 773 -16.12 11.18 3.18
N GLY A 774 -15.38 11.99 3.94
CA GLY A 774 -15.77 12.42 5.28
C GLY A 774 -16.98 13.36 5.24
N LEU A 775 -17.80 13.33 6.31
CA LEU A 775 -18.91 14.25 6.51
C LEU A 775 -18.40 15.63 6.92
N PHE A 776 -19.06 16.69 6.45
CA PHE A 776 -18.79 18.11 6.80
C PHE A 776 -17.32 18.58 6.66
N MET A 777 -16.55 17.98 5.76
CA MET A 777 -15.18 18.43 5.49
C MET A 777 -15.16 19.81 4.79
N PRO A 778 -14.26 20.73 5.18
CA PRO A 778 -13.11 20.54 6.07
C PRO A 778 -13.38 20.88 7.55
N TYR A 779 -14.60 21.29 7.93
CA TYR A 779 -14.91 21.72 9.31
C TYR A 779 -14.67 20.62 10.34
N THR A 780 -14.97 19.37 9.99
CA THR A 780 -14.66 18.18 10.79
C THR A 780 -13.17 18.07 11.12
N ALA A 781 -12.27 18.43 10.20
CA ALA A 781 -10.83 18.42 10.45
C ALA A 781 -10.38 19.51 11.44
N TRP A 782 -10.99 20.70 11.37
CA TRP A 782 -10.78 21.75 12.36
C TRP A 782 -11.29 21.37 13.75
N TYR A 783 -12.46 20.72 13.83
CA TYR A 783 -13.01 20.22 15.09
C TYR A 783 -12.07 19.19 15.74
N GLY A 784 -11.57 18.22 14.97
CA GLY A 784 -10.57 17.25 15.42
C GLY A 784 -9.27 17.92 15.90
N LEU A 785 -8.73 18.86 15.11
CA LEU A 785 -7.49 19.59 15.43
C LEU A 785 -7.60 20.40 16.72
N ILE A 786 -8.67 21.17 16.89
CA ILE A 786 -8.86 22.01 18.09
C ILE A 786 -9.04 21.12 19.32
N GLY A 787 -9.84 20.04 19.23
CA GLY A 787 -10.05 19.10 20.33
C GLY A 787 -8.76 18.42 20.78
N THR A 788 -7.95 17.91 19.84
CA THR A 788 -6.70 17.22 20.18
C THR A 788 -5.63 18.18 20.69
N ALA A 789 -5.51 19.39 20.12
CA ALA A 789 -4.60 20.41 20.60
C ALA A 789 -4.95 20.91 22.01
N VAL A 790 -6.23 21.16 22.30
CA VAL A 790 -6.70 21.55 23.64
C VAL A 790 -6.44 20.42 24.64
N MET A 791 -6.76 19.17 24.31
CA MET A 791 -6.51 18.06 25.23
C MET A 791 -5.02 17.80 25.47
N ALA A 792 -4.15 18.08 24.49
CA ALA A 792 -2.69 17.98 24.68
C ALA A 792 -2.17 18.98 25.71
N LEU A 793 -2.70 20.20 25.74
CA LEU A 793 -2.37 21.21 26.75
C LEU A 793 -3.01 20.92 28.12
N VAL A 794 -4.17 20.26 28.13
CA VAL A 794 -4.92 19.93 29.35
C VAL A 794 -4.37 18.69 30.05
N GLY A 795 -3.69 17.77 29.37
CA GLY A 795 -3.24 16.48 29.92
C GLY A 795 -2.58 16.57 31.31
N GLY A 796 -1.61 17.48 31.47
CA GLY A 796 -0.88 17.70 32.71
C GLY A 796 -1.51 18.66 33.73
N TYR A 797 -2.79 19.05 33.60
CA TYR A 797 -3.39 20.11 34.44
C TYR A 797 -3.25 19.87 35.95
N ALA A 798 -3.24 18.62 36.39
CA ALA A 798 -3.23 18.24 37.80
C ALA A 798 -1.95 18.67 38.55
N VAL A 799 -0.84 18.83 37.84
CA VAL A 799 0.46 19.28 38.38
C VAL A 799 0.44 20.78 38.69
N PHE A 800 -0.40 21.55 38.00
CA PHE A 800 -0.53 23.01 38.16
C PHE A 800 -1.64 23.41 39.14
N LEU A 801 -2.29 22.46 39.82
CA LEU A 801 -3.30 22.78 40.83
C LEU A 801 -2.64 23.42 42.07
N PRO A 802 -3.16 24.54 42.59
CA PRO A 802 -2.62 25.21 43.77
C PRO A 802 -3.05 24.48 45.06
N LEU A 803 -2.58 23.24 45.22
CA LEU A 803 -2.82 22.36 46.35
C LEU A 803 -1.49 21.96 46.99
N GLU A 804 -1.44 21.89 48.31
CA GLU A 804 -0.22 21.51 49.03
C GLU A 804 0.22 20.09 48.63
N GLY A 805 1.50 19.94 48.29
CA GLY A 805 2.10 18.66 47.89
C GLY A 805 1.77 18.17 46.47
N HIS A 806 0.98 18.91 45.67
CA HIS A 806 0.64 18.51 44.29
C HIS A 806 1.74 18.79 43.25
N TRP A 807 2.65 19.73 43.51
CA TRP A 807 3.81 19.94 42.64
C TRP A 807 4.82 18.79 42.80
N ASN A 808 4.92 17.96 41.76
CA ASN A 808 5.81 16.82 41.70
C ASN A 808 6.68 16.91 40.44
N VAL A 809 8.01 16.94 40.61
CA VAL A 809 8.96 17.14 39.49
C VAL A 809 8.96 15.96 38.50
N PRO A 810 9.00 14.68 38.93
CA PRO A 810 8.72 13.56 38.05
C PRO A 810 7.41 13.71 37.26
N ASP A 811 6.29 13.98 37.93
CA ASP A 811 5.00 14.08 37.24
C ASP A 811 4.98 15.27 36.27
N PHE A 812 5.58 16.41 36.59
CA PHE A 812 5.77 17.54 35.66
C PHE A 812 6.57 17.16 34.40
N LEU A 813 7.61 16.32 34.54
CA LEU A 813 8.46 15.91 33.43
C LEU A 813 7.85 14.79 32.55
N PHE A 814 6.85 14.07 33.07
CA PHE A 814 6.18 12.97 32.37
C PHE A 814 4.72 13.29 31.93
N SER A 815 4.17 14.47 32.26
CA SER A 815 2.78 14.88 31.94
C SER A 815 2.63 15.75 30.70
#